data_AF-A0A6I1HG43-F1
#
_entry.id   AF-A0A6I1HG43-F1
#
_cell.length_a   1.000
_cell.length_b   1.000
_cell.length_c   1.000
_cell.angle_alpha   90.00
_cell.angle_beta   90.00
_cell.angle_gamma   90.00
#
_symmetry.space_group_name_H-M   'P 1'
#
loop_
_entity.id
_entity.type
_entity.pdbx_description
1 polymer ?
#
loop_
_entity_poly.entity_id
_entity_poly.type
_entity_poly.pdbx_seq_one_letter_code
_entity_poly.pdbx_strand_id
1 'polypeptide(L)'
;MKKILPPHPRHGRLLLGATAALLLGACGPGQETSTPPAAIATAATQFTVEVPVIPAAVGALVAQPMFHAAPALLDAPDGRDSANSSGSAHWRPHRQNVPGAMRDMTTRRLTAQRIAAAEQTAQNIAPLLDGGAGDSAAPMAGSSVVATYSPAQIRAAYDLPALPAAGTALTPAQAAQLGAGQTIYIVDAMHNPNAAAELAIFNQKFGLPGCTTKTIATNATLPLPPAPASGCEFSVVYNTPSSTMTATAPAYNSGWAMEIALDVQWAHATAPLARIVLIEAPDASINSLLGAVRLANLMGPGVVSMSFGAAEGSWTASVDSAFTGKNMSYLAATGDSGSGVSWPSVSSNVLAVGGTTLSYSGSGVRSEAAWSGTGGGISAYTALPTYQTVSVPGLTNLLRRNVADVAFNADPATGQYTAVMTPGSSTASWLSIGGTSLSTPQWAGLVAIANASRALQAKTALGLPHSILYGQIATVPGTFASSFADITRGSNGTCSVCTARVGYDPLGGLGTPNVKSLLASLSGTQIAPAAPVVAPASISGAAGKPLSFTVSATASNPLSYSMLGAPAGMSIAATGVVSWTAPVAGTYAVTMVAKDTVSGLSGQGVYSIVIAPVAPPVVGAGAITGKVGTALAFNVSVTAANPVSYTLAGAPAGMSISSAGLVSWAAPVAGTYVVTVTAKDSKTGLSGKGLYTVAIAAPLPPVVTVASVSGKPGVALSFTATTVAPNPVTYSLSGAPSGMTVSAAGVVSWAKPVLGSYNVTIIARDTKTGLTGQAVATVKIAAAGPTISAAAMTGVAGKTMSGSIVLTAPGANALWISINGAPLGMQFSMSGMTITATWPQPAAGSYALKVVALDNNGLTAQLTVPVTVAAR
;
A
#
# COMPACT_ATOMS: atom_id res chain seq x y z
N MET A 1 15.71 -40.28 -72.10
CA MET A 1 16.34 -41.54 -72.59
C MET A 1 16.37 -42.55 -71.44
N LYS A 2 15.77 -43.73 -71.69
CA LYS A 2 15.89 -45.08 -71.08
C LYS A 2 15.99 -45.30 -69.54
N LYS A 3 15.02 -46.11 -69.08
CA LYS A 3 14.95 -46.99 -67.88
C LYS A 3 16.11 -48.00 -67.79
N ILE A 4 16.39 -48.50 -66.57
CA ILE A 4 16.51 -49.94 -66.21
C ILE A 4 16.35 -50.10 -64.67
N LEU A 5 15.76 -51.24 -64.27
CA LEU A 5 15.29 -51.69 -62.94
C LEU A 5 16.29 -52.75 -62.32
N PRO A 6 15.99 -53.53 -61.25
CA PRO A 6 16.67 -53.64 -59.94
C PRO A 6 17.44 -54.99 -59.71
N PRO A 7 17.75 -55.44 -58.46
CA PRO A 7 16.81 -56.33 -57.72
C PRO A 7 16.80 -56.28 -56.15
N HIS A 8 15.73 -56.83 -55.56
CA HIS A 8 15.52 -57.35 -54.16
C HIS A 8 15.97 -58.85 -54.07
N PRO A 9 15.79 -59.69 -52.98
CA PRO A 9 15.02 -59.59 -51.70
C PRO A 9 15.68 -60.24 -50.42
N ARG A 10 15.03 -60.15 -49.23
CA ARG A 10 14.43 -61.29 -48.46
C ARG A 10 13.91 -60.93 -47.04
N HIS A 11 12.85 -61.65 -46.66
CA HIS A 11 11.92 -61.50 -45.53
C HIS A 11 12.23 -62.40 -44.31
N GLY A 12 11.56 -62.11 -43.18
CA GLY A 12 11.25 -63.09 -42.13
C GLY A 12 10.21 -62.61 -41.11
N ARG A 13 8.93 -62.98 -41.29
CA ARG A 13 7.84 -62.94 -40.30
C ARG A 13 7.86 -64.24 -39.49
N LEU A 14 7.50 -64.23 -38.20
CA LEU A 14 7.13 -65.44 -37.45
C LEU A 14 5.80 -65.28 -36.69
N LEU A 15 5.10 -66.41 -36.57
CA LEU A 15 3.66 -66.60 -36.40
C LEU A 15 3.12 -66.52 -34.96
N LEU A 16 1.84 -66.16 -34.85
CA LEU A 16 0.92 -66.58 -33.77
C LEU A 16 0.39 -68.00 -34.05
N GLY A 17 0.19 -68.78 -32.99
CA GLY A 17 -0.60 -70.01 -33.02
C GLY A 17 -1.03 -70.47 -31.61
N ALA A 18 -2.33 -70.39 -31.34
CA ALA A 18 -3.03 -71.16 -30.31
C ALA A 18 -3.10 -72.65 -30.76
N THR A 19 -3.29 -73.69 -29.95
CA THR A 19 -4.42 -74.04 -29.06
C THR A 19 -4.18 -75.43 -28.45
N ALA A 20 -4.85 -75.70 -27.32
CA ALA A 20 -5.47 -76.97 -26.89
C ALA A 20 -4.66 -78.12 -26.26
N ALA A 21 -5.31 -78.67 -25.23
CA ALA A 21 -4.91 -79.72 -24.31
C ALA A 21 -5.14 -81.14 -24.86
N LEU A 22 -4.46 -82.14 -24.27
CA LEU A 22 -5.00 -83.49 -24.08
C LEU A 22 -4.18 -84.29 -23.04
N LEU A 23 -4.92 -85.00 -22.20
CA LEU A 23 -4.50 -85.89 -21.10
C LEU A 23 -4.07 -87.29 -21.59
N LEU A 24 -3.50 -88.05 -20.62
CA LEU A 24 -3.46 -89.51 -20.45
C LEU A 24 -2.12 -90.21 -20.77
N GLY A 25 -1.70 -91.09 -19.85
CA GLY A 25 -0.79 -92.19 -20.16
C GLY A 25 0.05 -92.66 -18.97
N ALA A 26 -0.43 -93.69 -18.27
CA ALA A 26 0.16 -94.30 -17.09
C ALA A 26 1.33 -95.28 -17.38
N CYS A 27 2.09 -95.55 -16.31
CA CYS A 27 2.77 -96.81 -15.91
C CYS A 27 3.47 -97.73 -16.94
N GLY A 28 4.73 -98.08 -16.64
CA GLY A 28 5.31 -99.37 -17.03
C GLY A 28 6.81 -99.52 -16.69
N PRO A 29 7.29 -100.59 -16.02
CA PRO A 29 8.55 -100.59 -15.25
C PRO A 29 9.67 -101.52 -15.78
N GLY A 30 10.85 -101.46 -15.12
CA GLY A 30 11.89 -102.50 -15.13
C GLY A 30 13.20 -102.09 -15.82
N GLN A 31 14.39 -102.57 -15.45
CA GLN A 31 14.89 -103.25 -14.26
C GLN A 31 16.43 -103.04 -14.21
N GLU A 32 16.94 -103.08 -12.98
CA GLU A 32 18.30 -103.05 -12.43
C GLU A 32 19.53 -103.47 -13.27
N THR A 33 20.68 -102.81 -13.02
CA THR A 33 21.91 -103.47 -12.50
C THR A 33 22.97 -102.47 -12.00
N SER A 34 23.18 -102.50 -10.67
CA SER A 34 24.41 -102.26 -9.86
C SER A 34 25.51 -101.25 -10.25
N THR A 35 25.76 -100.26 -9.37
CA THR A 35 27.06 -99.90 -8.68
C THR A 35 26.99 -98.46 -8.06
N PRO A 36 27.99 -98.01 -7.26
CA PRO A 36 27.99 -97.64 -5.81
C PRO A 36 27.26 -96.31 -5.44
N PRO A 37 27.13 -95.89 -4.15
CA PRO A 37 26.33 -94.71 -3.81
C PRO A 37 26.93 -93.44 -4.42
N ALA A 38 26.28 -92.94 -5.46
CA ALA A 38 26.55 -91.63 -6.02
C ALA A 38 26.22 -90.58 -4.96
N ALA A 39 27.20 -89.70 -4.71
CA ALA A 39 27.01 -88.47 -3.97
C ALA A 39 25.71 -87.80 -4.45
N ILE A 40 24.84 -87.45 -3.50
CA ILE A 40 23.70 -86.57 -3.77
C ILE A 40 24.32 -85.28 -4.30
N ALA A 41 24.26 -85.10 -5.61
CA ALA A 41 24.48 -83.80 -6.22
C ALA A 41 23.37 -82.90 -5.67
N THR A 42 23.68 -82.15 -4.61
CA THR A 42 22.97 -80.91 -4.32
C THR A 42 23.20 -80.02 -5.53
N ALA A 43 22.31 -80.11 -6.52
CA ALA A 43 22.21 -79.14 -7.57
C ALA A 43 21.78 -77.82 -6.90
N ALA A 44 22.76 -77.08 -6.40
CA ALA A 44 22.59 -75.66 -6.13
C ALA A 44 22.44 -75.01 -7.49
N THR A 45 21.20 -74.74 -7.90
CA THR A 45 20.91 -73.85 -9.01
C THR A 45 21.38 -72.46 -8.59
N GLN A 46 22.64 -72.13 -8.87
CA GLN A 46 23.14 -70.77 -8.72
C GLN A 46 22.52 -69.92 -9.82
N PHE A 47 21.53 -69.11 -9.44
CA PHE A 47 21.09 -68.00 -10.28
C PHE A 47 22.14 -66.90 -10.20
N THR A 48 22.95 -66.76 -11.25
CA THR A 48 23.72 -65.53 -11.47
C THR A 48 22.76 -64.46 -11.94
N VAL A 49 22.34 -63.58 -11.04
CA VAL A 49 21.67 -62.33 -11.41
C VAL A 49 22.75 -61.39 -11.93
N GLU A 50 22.79 -61.15 -13.24
CA GLU A 50 23.55 -60.03 -13.79
C GLU A 50 22.92 -58.73 -13.27
N VAL A 51 23.50 -58.17 -12.21
CA VAL A 51 23.26 -56.77 -11.85
C VAL A 51 23.74 -55.93 -13.03
N PRO A 52 22.90 -55.05 -13.62
CA PRO A 52 23.36 -54.13 -14.66
C PRO A 52 24.60 -53.42 -14.13
N VAL A 53 25.75 -53.69 -14.75
CA VAL A 53 27.04 -53.18 -14.28
C VAL A 53 27.06 -51.70 -14.60
N ILE A 54 26.66 -50.89 -13.62
CA ILE A 54 26.93 -49.46 -13.64
C ILE A 54 28.46 -49.34 -13.69
N PRO A 55 29.04 -48.54 -14.60
CA PRO A 55 30.48 -48.37 -14.66
C PRO A 55 31.03 -48.04 -13.28
N ALA A 56 32.09 -48.72 -12.84
CA ALA A 56 32.60 -48.59 -11.46
C ALA A 56 32.86 -47.12 -11.05
N ALA A 57 33.34 -46.30 -11.99
CA ALA A 57 33.54 -44.87 -11.79
C ALA A 57 32.23 -44.10 -11.51
N VAL A 58 31.13 -44.47 -12.17
CA VAL A 58 29.79 -43.89 -11.94
C VAL A 58 29.23 -44.38 -10.59
N GLY A 59 29.38 -45.68 -10.31
CA GLY A 59 28.95 -46.27 -9.04
C GLY A 59 29.62 -45.65 -7.82
N ALA A 60 30.87 -45.18 -7.97
CA ALA A 60 31.66 -44.54 -6.91
C ALA A 60 31.36 -43.03 -6.73
N LEU A 61 30.58 -42.39 -7.61
CA LEU A 61 30.14 -41.01 -7.39
C LEU A 61 29.30 -40.93 -6.12
N VAL A 62 29.41 -39.81 -5.40
CA VAL A 62 28.78 -39.65 -4.09
C VAL A 62 27.70 -38.58 -4.15
N ALA A 63 26.49 -38.94 -3.74
CA ALA A 63 25.39 -37.99 -3.56
C ALA A 63 25.53 -37.23 -2.24
N GLN A 64 24.88 -36.08 -2.15
CA GLN A 64 24.82 -35.25 -0.94
C GLN A 64 23.37 -35.07 -0.49
N PRO A 65 23.12 -34.98 0.82
CA PRO A 65 21.82 -34.58 1.33
C PRO A 65 21.50 -33.13 0.91
N MET A 66 20.23 -32.83 0.65
CA MET A 66 19.71 -31.57 0.11
C MET A 66 18.83 -30.80 1.11
N PHE A 67 19.31 -30.71 2.36
CA PHE A 67 18.70 -29.87 3.38
C PHE A 67 19.50 -28.60 3.69
N HIS A 68 18.76 -27.60 4.16
CA HIS A 68 19.31 -26.40 4.80
C HIS A 68 18.72 -26.26 6.20
N ALA A 69 19.48 -25.70 7.14
CA ALA A 69 18.96 -25.35 8.45
C ALA A 69 19.28 -23.90 8.78
N ALA A 70 18.32 -23.23 9.43
CA ALA A 70 18.60 -21.91 9.98
C ALA A 70 19.69 -22.01 11.07
N PRO A 71 20.62 -21.06 11.16
CA PRO A 71 21.74 -21.10 12.08
C PRO A 71 21.32 -20.66 13.49
N ALA A 72 20.36 -21.36 14.07
CA ALA A 72 19.86 -21.16 15.43
C ALA A 72 19.21 -22.45 15.95
N LEU A 73 19.51 -22.84 17.19
CA LEU A 73 18.66 -23.79 17.89
C LEU A 73 17.37 -23.07 18.27
N LEU A 74 16.24 -23.65 17.89
CA LEU A 74 14.93 -23.08 18.20
C LEU A 74 14.52 -23.40 19.63
N ASP A 75 13.73 -22.49 20.20
CA ASP A 75 12.89 -22.83 21.33
C ASP A 75 12.04 -24.07 20.99
N ALA A 76 11.80 -24.92 21.99
CA ALA A 76 10.87 -26.03 21.81
C ALA A 76 9.49 -25.46 21.38
N PRO A 77 8.77 -26.12 20.44
CA PRO A 77 7.45 -25.69 20.04
C PRO A 77 6.54 -25.49 21.25
N ASP A 78 5.53 -24.64 21.16
CA ASP A 78 4.58 -24.55 22.26
C ASP A 78 3.72 -25.83 22.35
N GLY A 79 2.97 -25.97 23.45
CA GLY A 79 2.14 -27.16 23.68
C GLY A 79 0.79 -27.16 22.96
N ARG A 80 0.51 -26.18 22.07
CA ARG A 80 -0.85 -25.98 21.53
C ARG A 80 -1.36 -27.17 20.73
N ASP A 81 -0.45 -27.80 20.00
CA ASP A 81 -0.80 -28.91 19.11
C ASP A 81 -0.85 -30.27 19.84
N SER A 82 -0.26 -30.36 21.05
CA SER A 82 -0.10 -31.64 21.77
C SER A 82 -1.43 -32.31 22.15
N ALA A 83 -2.47 -31.52 22.44
CA ALA A 83 -3.82 -32.01 22.77
C ALA A 83 -4.84 -31.75 21.66
N ASN A 84 -4.54 -30.85 20.72
CA ASN A 84 -5.37 -30.51 19.57
C ASN A 84 -4.46 -30.34 18.36
N SER A 85 -4.38 -31.34 17.49
CA SER A 85 -3.49 -31.40 16.32
C SER A 85 -3.66 -30.26 15.30
N SER A 86 -4.66 -29.39 15.46
CA SER A 86 -4.88 -28.19 14.66
C SER A 86 -4.80 -26.88 15.48
N GLY A 87 -4.31 -26.92 16.72
CA GLY A 87 -4.32 -25.81 17.67
C GLY A 87 -3.55 -24.58 17.20
N SER A 88 -2.46 -24.77 16.48
CA SER A 88 -1.60 -23.71 15.94
C SER A 88 -1.94 -23.30 14.49
N ALA A 89 -2.87 -24.01 13.83
CA ALA A 89 -3.20 -23.83 12.40
C ALA A 89 -3.48 -22.36 12.03
N HIS A 90 -4.18 -21.64 12.90
CA HIS A 90 -4.56 -20.24 12.69
C HIS A 90 -3.71 -19.20 13.44
N TRP A 91 -2.54 -19.61 13.90
CA TRP A 91 -1.58 -18.74 14.59
C TRP A 91 -0.45 -18.33 13.66
N ARG A 92 0.22 -17.24 14.04
CA ARG A 92 1.45 -16.81 13.37
C ARG A 92 2.55 -17.86 13.55
N PRO A 93 3.44 -18.04 12.56
CA PRO A 93 4.60 -18.92 12.71
C PRO A 93 5.46 -18.46 13.89
N HIS A 94 6.19 -19.41 14.48
CA HIS A 94 7.22 -19.10 15.46
C HIS A 94 8.25 -18.19 14.83
N ARG A 95 8.69 -17.15 15.55
CA ARG A 95 9.70 -16.22 15.04
C ARG A 95 10.82 -16.09 16.04
N GLN A 96 12.03 -16.37 15.57
CA GLN A 96 13.23 -16.31 16.39
C GLN A 96 14.34 -15.56 15.65
N ASN A 97 15.03 -14.70 16.38
CA ASN A 97 16.20 -14.01 15.86
C ASN A 97 17.36 -14.97 15.74
N VAL A 98 18.08 -14.92 14.61
CA VAL A 98 19.38 -15.56 14.49
C VAL A 98 20.40 -14.73 15.29
N PRO A 99 21.11 -15.34 16.25
CA PRO A 99 22.18 -14.70 17.00
C PRO A 99 23.23 -14.08 16.08
N GLY A 100 23.72 -12.88 16.42
CA GLY A 100 24.62 -12.10 15.56
C GLY A 100 25.84 -12.87 15.08
N ALA A 101 26.50 -13.61 15.99
CA ALA A 101 27.68 -14.43 15.70
C ALA A 101 27.42 -15.59 14.72
N MET A 102 26.16 -15.95 14.48
CA MET A 102 25.77 -17.08 13.63
C MET A 102 25.14 -16.64 12.29
N ARG A 103 24.95 -15.34 12.07
CA ARG A 103 24.28 -14.84 10.85
C ARG A 103 25.03 -15.14 9.56
N ASP A 104 26.35 -15.24 9.63
CA ASP A 104 27.22 -15.52 8.49
C ASP A 104 27.46 -17.03 8.27
N MET A 105 26.88 -17.89 9.12
CA MET A 105 26.99 -19.32 8.94
C MET A 105 26.21 -19.77 7.71
N THR A 106 26.85 -20.63 6.91
CA THR A 106 26.15 -21.33 5.82
C THR A 106 24.98 -22.13 6.39
N THR A 107 23.78 -21.91 5.84
CA THR A 107 22.58 -22.72 6.14
C THR A 107 22.65 -24.10 5.50
N ARG A 108 23.43 -24.26 4.42
CA ARG A 108 23.54 -25.49 3.65
C ARG A 108 24.13 -26.64 4.47
N ARG A 109 23.37 -27.74 4.60
CA ARG A 109 23.76 -28.95 5.33
C ARG A 109 24.29 -28.63 6.74
N LEU A 110 23.72 -27.61 7.37
CA LEU A 110 24.14 -27.14 8.68
C LEU A 110 23.57 -28.05 9.76
N THR A 111 24.44 -28.76 10.47
CA THR A 111 24.01 -29.77 11.46
C THR A 111 23.76 -29.17 12.84
N ALA A 112 22.90 -29.82 13.63
CA ALA A 112 22.63 -29.44 15.01
C ALA A 112 23.91 -29.34 15.86
N GLN A 113 24.89 -30.25 15.66
CA GLN A 113 26.16 -30.22 16.38
C GLN A 113 27.00 -28.98 16.03
N ARG A 114 26.98 -28.55 14.76
CA ARG A 114 27.71 -27.35 14.32
C ARG A 114 27.08 -26.08 14.85
N ILE A 115 25.75 -26.03 14.96
CA ILE A 115 25.04 -24.91 15.57
C ILE A 115 25.35 -24.85 17.07
N ALA A 116 25.20 -25.97 17.78
CA ALA A 116 25.51 -26.03 19.22
C ALA A 116 26.97 -25.65 19.54
N ALA A 117 27.93 -26.08 18.71
CA ALA A 117 29.34 -25.71 18.86
C ALA A 117 29.56 -24.20 18.63
N ALA A 118 28.85 -23.59 17.66
CA ALA A 118 28.92 -22.16 17.41
C ALA A 118 28.30 -21.33 18.54
N GLU A 119 27.16 -21.78 19.10
CA GLU A 119 26.53 -21.16 20.27
C GLU A 119 27.45 -21.19 21.49
N GLN A 120 28.07 -22.33 21.79
CA GLN A 120 29.04 -22.45 22.88
C GLN A 120 30.25 -21.53 22.67
N THR A 121 30.77 -21.45 21.45
CA THR A 121 31.90 -20.56 21.12
C THR A 121 31.52 -19.09 21.32
N ALA A 122 30.33 -18.68 20.87
CA ALA A 122 29.84 -17.31 21.05
C ALA A 122 29.64 -16.96 22.54
N GLN A 123 29.13 -17.90 23.34
CA GLN A 123 28.96 -17.74 24.79
C GLN A 123 30.30 -17.64 25.53
N ASN A 124 31.35 -18.32 25.05
CA ASN A 124 32.69 -18.28 25.65
C ASN A 124 33.47 -16.99 25.32
N ILE A 125 33.15 -16.31 24.22
CA ILE A 125 33.81 -15.05 23.81
C ILE A 125 33.14 -13.82 24.45
N ALA A 126 31.83 -13.89 24.73
CA ALA A 126 31.06 -12.78 25.32
C ALA A 126 31.68 -12.19 26.62
N PRO A 127 32.26 -12.98 27.55
CA PRO A 127 32.90 -12.45 28.75
C PRO A 127 34.28 -11.79 28.52
N LEU A 128 34.94 -12.01 27.37
CA LEU A 128 36.27 -11.45 27.07
C LEU A 128 36.21 -10.04 26.46
N LEU A 129 35.01 -9.59 26.07
CA LEU A 129 34.75 -8.27 25.49
C LEU A 129 34.19 -7.26 26.52
N ASP A 130 33.90 -7.69 27.75
CA ASP A 130 33.36 -6.84 28.82
C ASP A 130 34.45 -6.05 29.59
N GLY A 131 35.64 -5.93 28.98
CA GLY A 131 36.81 -5.24 29.53
C GLY A 131 36.99 -3.79 29.06
N GLY A 132 36.00 -3.18 28.39
CA GLY A 132 36.14 -1.82 27.87
C GLY A 132 34.81 -1.14 27.62
N ALA A 133 34.35 -0.36 28.60
CA ALA A 133 33.34 0.65 28.37
C ALA A 133 33.90 1.72 27.41
N GLY A 134 33.27 1.89 26.23
CA GLY A 134 33.57 2.98 25.32
C GLY A 134 33.09 2.71 23.89
N ASP A 135 31.99 3.37 23.52
CA ASP A 135 31.53 3.67 22.15
C ASP A 135 32.07 2.76 21.04
N SER A 136 31.43 1.60 20.87
CA SER A 136 31.42 0.91 19.60
C SER A 136 30.01 1.00 19.06
N ALA A 137 29.83 1.82 18.03
CA ALA A 137 28.60 1.85 17.25
C ALA A 137 28.22 0.42 16.90
N ALA A 138 27.11 -0.07 17.47
CA ALA A 138 26.51 -1.30 17.01
C ALA A 138 26.28 -1.12 15.51
N PRO A 139 26.86 -1.95 14.62
CA PRO A 139 26.40 -1.94 13.24
C PRO A 139 24.90 -2.20 13.31
N MET A 140 24.10 -1.44 12.57
CA MET A 140 22.67 -1.74 12.37
C MET A 140 22.58 -3.11 11.68
N ALA A 141 22.68 -4.16 12.48
CA ALA A 141 22.72 -5.53 12.04
C ALA A 141 21.28 -5.92 11.71
N GLY A 142 20.92 -5.80 10.42
CA GLY A 142 19.63 -6.25 9.90
C GLY A 142 19.27 -7.59 10.53
N SER A 143 18.22 -7.61 11.36
CA SER A 143 17.85 -8.82 12.08
C SER A 143 17.40 -9.88 11.08
N SER A 144 18.14 -10.97 10.93
CA SER A 144 17.63 -12.17 10.27
C SER A 144 16.71 -12.87 11.26
N VAL A 145 15.40 -12.71 11.02
CA VAL A 145 14.35 -13.42 11.76
C VAL A 145 14.01 -14.67 10.95
N VAL A 146 14.02 -15.82 11.60
CA VAL A 146 13.54 -17.07 11.03
C VAL A 146 12.07 -17.22 11.41
N ALA A 147 11.21 -17.50 10.44
CA ALA A 147 9.83 -17.90 10.66
C ALA A 147 9.74 -19.43 10.51
N THR A 148 9.30 -20.13 11.54
CA THR A 148 9.22 -21.60 11.54
C THR A 148 7.78 -22.07 11.68
N TYR A 149 7.38 -22.95 10.77
CA TYR A 149 6.02 -23.47 10.66
C TYR A 149 5.86 -24.84 11.34
N SER A 150 4.73 -25.04 12.01
CA SER A 150 4.28 -26.34 12.52
C SER A 150 3.55 -27.16 11.44
N PRO A 151 3.39 -28.48 11.63
CA PRO A 151 2.54 -29.31 10.77
C PRO A 151 1.12 -28.76 10.58
N ALA A 152 0.50 -28.25 11.64
CA ALA A 152 -0.86 -27.69 11.57
C ALA A 152 -0.93 -26.44 10.69
N GLN A 153 0.07 -25.56 10.77
CA GLN A 153 0.14 -24.36 9.94
C GLN A 153 0.39 -24.69 8.46
N ILE A 154 1.24 -25.68 8.18
CA ILE A 154 1.47 -26.15 6.81
C ILE A 154 0.21 -26.79 6.26
N ARG A 155 -0.49 -27.60 7.06
CA ARG A 155 -1.78 -28.18 6.66
C ARG A 155 -2.78 -27.10 6.28
N ALA A 156 -2.89 -26.04 7.08
CA ALA A 156 -3.78 -24.91 6.82
C ALA A 156 -3.34 -24.07 5.61
N ALA A 157 -2.05 -23.83 5.42
CA ALA A 157 -1.54 -23.00 4.33
C ALA A 157 -1.76 -23.64 2.94
N TYR A 158 -1.65 -24.97 2.85
CA TYR A 158 -1.72 -25.71 1.59
C TYR A 158 -3.06 -26.44 1.35
N ASP A 159 -4.05 -26.24 2.22
CA ASP A 159 -5.35 -26.95 2.19
C ASP A 159 -5.21 -28.49 2.26
N LEU A 160 -4.31 -29.00 3.11
CA LEU A 160 -4.26 -30.42 3.39
C LEU A 160 -5.50 -30.86 4.20
N PRO A 161 -5.89 -32.14 4.12
CA PRO A 161 -6.92 -32.68 5.00
C PRO A 161 -6.65 -32.38 6.47
N ALA A 162 -7.69 -31.99 7.21
CA ALA A 162 -7.56 -31.70 8.63
C ALA A 162 -7.17 -32.96 9.41
N LEU A 163 -6.34 -32.77 10.44
CA LEU A 163 -6.06 -33.86 11.37
C LEU A 163 -7.26 -34.03 12.32
N PRO A 164 -7.75 -35.25 12.50
CA PRO A 164 -8.76 -35.52 13.53
C PRO A 164 -8.16 -35.26 14.92
N ALA A 165 -9.01 -34.98 15.91
CA ALA A 165 -8.59 -34.97 17.30
C ALA A 165 -8.03 -36.35 17.69
N ALA A 166 -6.97 -36.36 18.50
CA ALA A 166 -6.32 -37.59 18.93
C ALA A 166 -7.35 -38.58 19.56
N GLY A 167 -7.27 -39.85 19.16
CA GLY A 167 -8.20 -40.90 19.62
C GLY A 167 -9.56 -40.96 18.90
N THR A 168 -9.83 -40.07 17.95
CA THR A 168 -11.07 -40.13 17.16
C THR A 168 -11.04 -41.34 16.20
N ALA A 169 -12.11 -42.13 16.19
CA ALA A 169 -12.30 -43.20 15.21
C ALA A 169 -12.50 -42.60 13.81
N LEU A 170 -11.73 -43.08 12.82
CA LEU A 170 -11.78 -42.57 11.46
C LEU A 170 -12.65 -43.42 10.56
N THR A 171 -13.42 -42.75 9.71
CA THR A 171 -14.03 -43.41 8.55
C THR A 171 -12.95 -43.84 7.55
N PRO A 172 -13.20 -44.85 6.69
CA PRO A 172 -12.25 -45.25 5.66
C PRO A 172 -11.81 -44.08 4.77
N ALA A 173 -12.72 -43.17 4.43
CA ALA A 173 -12.42 -41.97 3.63
C ALA A 173 -11.46 -41.01 4.36
N GLN A 174 -11.69 -40.76 5.65
CA GLN A 174 -10.78 -39.94 6.47
C GLN A 174 -9.42 -40.62 6.64
N ALA A 175 -9.39 -41.94 6.83
CA ALA A 175 -8.15 -42.69 6.93
C ALA A 175 -7.34 -42.62 5.62
N ALA A 176 -8.00 -42.73 4.46
CA ALA A 176 -7.36 -42.57 3.16
C ALA A 176 -6.83 -41.15 2.91
N GLN A 177 -7.55 -40.12 3.39
CA GLN A 177 -7.08 -38.73 3.38
C GLN A 177 -5.82 -38.50 4.23
N LEU A 178 -5.44 -39.48 5.06
CA LEU A 178 -4.21 -39.50 5.86
C LEU A 178 -3.19 -40.54 5.37
N GLY A 179 -3.41 -41.16 4.20
CA GLY A 179 -2.46 -42.09 3.58
C GLY A 179 -2.57 -43.55 4.03
N ALA A 180 -3.65 -43.94 4.71
CA ALA A 180 -3.83 -45.31 5.18
C ALA A 180 -3.75 -46.36 4.06
N GLY A 181 -3.13 -47.51 4.35
CA GLY A 181 -2.95 -48.60 3.41
C GLY A 181 -1.89 -48.37 2.33
N GLN A 182 -1.08 -47.30 2.45
CA GLN A 182 0.01 -47.00 1.52
C GLN A 182 1.38 -47.08 2.20
N THR A 183 2.41 -47.32 1.41
CA THR A 183 3.81 -47.35 1.86
C THR A 183 4.60 -46.20 1.24
N ILE A 184 5.31 -45.46 2.07
CA ILE A 184 6.34 -44.50 1.68
C ILE A 184 7.69 -45.12 2.02
N TYR A 185 8.54 -45.28 1.00
CA TYR A 185 9.94 -45.65 1.14
C TYR A 185 10.78 -44.38 1.16
N ILE A 186 11.58 -44.21 2.21
CA ILE A 186 12.57 -43.13 2.28
C ILE A 186 13.92 -43.78 2.02
N VAL A 187 14.64 -43.32 1.01
CA VAL A 187 15.98 -43.81 0.68
C VAL A 187 16.98 -42.74 1.07
N ASP A 188 17.86 -43.09 2.01
CA ASP A 188 18.94 -42.22 2.47
C ASP A 188 20.23 -43.04 2.64
N ALA A 189 21.37 -42.36 2.74
CA ALA A 189 22.63 -42.99 3.09
C ALA A 189 22.97 -42.82 4.56
N MET A 190 23.87 -43.66 5.07
CA MET A 190 24.34 -43.63 6.46
C MET A 190 23.22 -43.89 7.46
N HIS A 191 23.56 -43.92 8.75
CA HIS A 191 22.65 -44.34 9.80
C HIS A 191 22.15 -43.18 10.66
N ASN A 192 20.84 -43.13 10.92
CA ASN A 192 20.26 -42.39 12.03
C ASN A 192 19.77 -43.35 13.14
N PRO A 193 20.55 -43.55 14.23
CA PRO A 193 20.14 -44.44 15.32
C PRO A 193 18.93 -43.93 16.11
N ASN A 194 18.56 -42.65 15.98
CA ASN A 194 17.52 -42.02 16.77
C ASN A 194 16.20 -41.81 15.99
N ALA A 195 16.10 -42.22 14.72
CA ALA A 195 14.98 -41.88 13.85
C ALA A 195 13.60 -42.20 14.45
N ALA A 196 13.46 -43.36 15.12
CA ALA A 196 12.21 -43.75 15.78
C ALA A 196 11.87 -42.86 17.00
N ALA A 197 12.88 -42.49 17.78
CA ALA A 197 12.71 -41.64 18.96
C ALA A 197 12.39 -40.18 18.56
N GLU A 198 13.10 -39.66 17.56
CA GLU A 198 12.84 -38.33 16.99
C GLU A 198 11.42 -38.23 16.43
N LEU A 199 10.98 -39.22 15.65
CA LEU A 199 9.61 -39.29 15.15
C LEU A 199 8.57 -39.35 16.28
N ALA A 200 8.83 -40.12 17.34
CA ALA A 200 7.92 -40.19 18.48
C ALA A 200 7.79 -38.84 19.22
N ILE A 201 8.92 -38.14 19.44
CA ILE A 201 8.94 -36.80 20.05
C ILE A 201 8.20 -35.79 19.17
N PHE A 202 8.47 -35.81 17.86
CA PHE A 202 7.80 -34.96 16.89
C PHE A 202 6.28 -35.16 16.90
N ASN A 203 5.84 -36.42 16.88
CA ASN A 203 4.43 -36.79 16.89
C ASN A 203 3.73 -36.34 18.17
N GLN A 204 4.35 -36.60 19.32
CA GLN A 204 3.82 -36.17 20.61
C GLN A 204 3.67 -34.64 20.67
N LYS A 205 4.66 -33.91 20.14
CA LYS A 205 4.68 -32.46 20.21
C LYS A 205 3.58 -31.81 19.37
N PHE A 206 3.33 -32.36 18.18
CA PHE A 206 2.37 -31.81 17.21
C PHE A 206 1.03 -32.56 17.16
N GLY A 207 0.78 -33.46 18.12
CA GLY A 207 -0.48 -34.21 18.19
C GLY A 207 -0.75 -35.10 16.98
N LEU A 208 0.31 -35.55 16.29
CA LEU A 208 0.19 -36.46 15.15
C LEU A 208 -0.07 -37.90 15.64
N PRO A 209 -0.77 -38.74 14.86
CA PRO A 209 -0.86 -40.17 15.14
C PRO A 209 0.52 -40.79 15.37
N GLY A 210 0.66 -41.58 16.44
CA GLY A 210 1.89 -42.32 16.70
C GLY A 210 2.13 -43.42 15.65
N CYS A 211 3.39 -43.68 15.32
CA CYS A 211 3.78 -44.81 14.50
C CYS A 211 4.23 -45.98 15.36
N THR A 212 3.69 -47.16 15.08
CA THR A 212 4.18 -48.39 15.70
C THR A 212 5.48 -48.80 15.03
N THR A 213 6.58 -48.87 15.78
CA THR A 213 7.84 -49.38 15.23
C THR A 213 7.73 -50.87 14.96
N LYS A 214 8.05 -51.30 13.73
CA LYS A 214 8.02 -52.70 13.28
C LYS A 214 9.37 -53.08 12.69
N THR A 215 9.91 -54.21 13.13
CA THR A 215 11.13 -54.78 12.55
C THR A 215 10.77 -55.55 11.27
N ILE A 216 11.50 -55.29 10.19
CA ILE A 216 11.48 -56.12 8.99
C ILE A 216 12.74 -56.99 9.04
N ALA A 217 12.57 -58.30 9.10
CA ALA A 217 13.69 -59.24 9.14
C ALA A 217 14.48 -59.21 7.81
N THR A 218 15.79 -59.43 7.86
CA THR A 218 16.65 -59.43 6.67
C THR A 218 16.32 -60.53 5.66
N ASN A 219 15.62 -61.57 6.10
CA ASN A 219 15.10 -62.67 5.30
C ASN A 219 13.58 -62.60 5.07
N ALA A 220 12.96 -61.44 5.31
CA ALA A 220 11.52 -61.28 5.09
C ALA A 220 11.16 -61.56 3.61
N THR A 221 10.03 -62.24 3.41
CA THR A 221 9.48 -62.48 2.07
C THR A 221 9.10 -61.14 1.42
N LEU A 222 9.55 -60.95 0.19
CA LEU A 222 9.22 -59.78 -0.64
C LEU A 222 8.30 -60.19 -1.81
N PRO A 223 7.29 -59.37 -2.18
CA PRO A 223 6.98 -58.06 -1.62
C PRO A 223 6.42 -58.12 -0.20
N LEU A 224 6.52 -56.99 0.52
CA LEU A 224 6.00 -56.84 1.88
C LEU A 224 4.48 -57.07 1.90
N PRO A 225 3.91 -57.54 3.03
CA PRO A 225 2.47 -57.60 3.19
C PRO A 225 1.84 -56.21 3.01
N PRO A 226 0.54 -56.12 2.64
CA PRO A 226 -0.15 -54.84 2.52
C PRO A 226 0.07 -53.93 3.75
N ALA A 227 0.20 -52.63 3.50
CA ALA A 227 0.29 -51.65 4.56
C ALA A 227 -1.02 -51.62 5.38
N PRO A 228 -0.94 -51.32 6.69
CA PRO A 228 -2.11 -51.26 7.55
C PRO A 228 -3.11 -50.21 7.06
N ALA A 229 -4.40 -50.57 7.09
CA ALA A 229 -5.49 -49.65 6.80
C ALA A 229 -5.88 -48.78 8.01
N SER A 230 -5.29 -49.03 9.17
CA SER A 230 -5.53 -48.30 10.42
C SER A 230 -4.22 -48.18 11.21
N GLY A 231 -3.72 -46.95 11.34
CA GLY A 231 -2.49 -46.65 12.10
C GLY A 231 -1.22 -46.64 11.24
N CYS A 232 -0.23 -45.87 11.69
CA CYS A 232 1.10 -45.81 11.07
C CYS A 232 2.00 -46.95 11.55
N GLU A 233 2.81 -47.49 10.64
CA GLU A 233 3.94 -48.38 10.93
C GLU A 233 5.24 -47.71 10.48
N PHE A 234 6.28 -47.77 11.32
CA PHE A 234 7.62 -47.28 10.98
C PHE A 234 8.64 -48.41 11.06
N SER A 235 9.46 -48.57 10.01
CA SER A 235 10.52 -49.59 9.93
C SER A 235 11.81 -48.97 9.43
N VAL A 236 12.94 -49.40 10.00
CA VAL A 236 14.28 -49.09 9.51
C VAL A 236 14.88 -50.37 8.94
N VAL A 237 15.41 -50.28 7.72
CA VAL A 237 16.03 -51.39 6.99
C VAL A 237 17.39 -50.94 6.47
N TYR A 238 18.40 -51.79 6.62
CA TYR A 238 19.73 -51.54 6.07
C TYR A 238 19.90 -52.30 4.75
N ASN A 239 20.34 -51.60 3.72
CA ASN A 239 20.54 -52.14 2.38
C ASN A 239 22.00 -52.52 2.14
N THR A 240 22.25 -53.42 1.17
CA THR A 240 23.57 -53.64 0.56
C THR A 240 23.57 -53.11 -0.89
N PRO A 241 24.73 -52.81 -1.49
CA PRO A 241 24.76 -52.38 -2.90
C PRO A 241 24.17 -53.42 -3.87
N SER A 242 24.06 -54.68 -3.45
CA SER A 242 23.39 -55.77 -4.19
C SER A 242 21.87 -55.80 -4.02
N SER A 243 21.26 -54.74 -3.48
CA SER A 243 19.80 -54.61 -3.28
C SER A 243 19.22 -55.66 -2.31
N THR A 244 20.01 -56.10 -1.33
CA THR A 244 19.58 -57.05 -0.28
C THR A 244 19.56 -56.38 1.09
N MET A 245 18.79 -56.94 2.02
CA MET A 245 18.76 -56.47 3.41
C MET A 245 19.94 -57.03 4.21
N THR A 246 20.49 -56.24 5.13
CA THR A 246 21.54 -56.65 6.08
C THR A 246 21.17 -56.27 7.51
N ALA A 247 21.72 -56.99 8.49
CA ALA A 247 21.57 -56.66 9.91
C ALA A 247 22.62 -55.65 10.38
N THR A 248 23.63 -55.37 9.56
CA THR A 248 24.71 -54.43 9.87
C THR A 248 24.25 -53.00 9.57
N ALA A 249 24.07 -52.21 10.62
CA ALA A 249 23.76 -50.78 10.47
C ALA A 249 24.92 -50.03 9.77
N PRO A 250 24.63 -49.05 8.90
CA PRO A 250 25.63 -48.15 8.34
C PRO A 250 26.33 -47.31 9.41
N ALA A 251 27.40 -46.62 9.02
CA ALA A 251 28.05 -45.66 9.90
C ALA A 251 27.17 -44.43 10.16
N TYR A 252 27.24 -43.85 11.36
CA TYR A 252 26.58 -42.59 11.68
C TYR A 252 27.24 -41.42 10.95
N ASN A 253 26.43 -40.53 10.37
CA ASN A 253 26.87 -39.24 9.87
C ASN A 253 25.84 -38.17 10.24
N SER A 254 26.28 -37.07 10.88
CA SER A 254 25.36 -36.05 11.38
C SER A 254 24.58 -35.30 10.30
N GLY A 255 25.13 -35.18 9.09
CA GLY A 255 24.42 -34.57 7.96
C GLY A 255 23.28 -35.46 7.49
N TRP A 256 23.60 -36.72 7.20
CA TRP A 256 22.60 -37.71 6.79
C TRP A 256 21.57 -38.02 7.88
N ALA A 257 21.96 -38.06 9.16
CA ALA A 257 21.01 -38.28 10.24
C ALA A 257 19.98 -37.14 10.35
N MET A 258 20.40 -35.90 10.08
CA MET A 258 19.51 -34.75 10.05
C MET A 258 18.58 -34.76 8.83
N GLU A 259 19.06 -35.24 7.68
CA GLU A 259 18.26 -35.49 6.48
C GLU A 259 17.18 -36.57 6.75
N ILE A 260 17.59 -37.71 7.29
CA ILE A 260 16.67 -38.80 7.68
C ILE A 260 15.60 -38.31 8.65
N ALA A 261 15.98 -37.51 9.65
CA ALA A 261 15.05 -36.94 10.61
C ALA A 261 14.00 -36.04 9.93
N LEU A 262 14.43 -35.16 9.02
CA LEU A 262 13.57 -34.29 8.21
C LEU A 262 12.59 -35.12 7.37
N ASP A 263 13.12 -36.07 6.60
CA ASP A 263 12.38 -36.89 5.67
C ASP A 263 11.29 -37.71 6.34
N VAL A 264 11.66 -38.45 7.39
CA VAL A 264 10.74 -39.31 8.13
C VAL A 264 9.63 -38.48 8.79
N GLN A 265 9.99 -37.36 9.43
CA GLN A 265 9.03 -36.54 10.15
C GLN A 265 8.04 -35.86 9.20
N TRP A 266 8.47 -35.34 8.06
CA TRP A 266 7.60 -34.59 7.15
C TRP A 266 6.85 -35.45 6.14
N ALA A 267 7.35 -36.65 5.82
CA ALA A 267 6.54 -37.69 5.16
C ALA A 267 5.36 -38.08 6.06
N HIS A 268 5.64 -38.35 7.35
CA HIS A 268 4.61 -38.69 8.33
C HIS A 268 3.65 -37.53 8.61
N ALA A 269 4.17 -36.32 8.80
CA ALA A 269 3.36 -35.13 9.03
C ALA A 269 2.33 -34.91 7.90
N THR A 270 2.70 -35.27 6.67
CA THR A 270 1.83 -35.15 5.49
C THR A 270 0.85 -36.30 5.36
N ALA A 271 1.31 -37.56 5.51
CA ALA A 271 0.50 -38.78 5.41
C ALA A 271 0.58 -39.63 6.71
N PRO A 272 -0.11 -39.23 7.79
CA PRO A 272 0.15 -39.75 9.13
C PRO A 272 -0.31 -41.18 9.41
N LEU A 273 -0.97 -41.84 8.45
CA LEU A 273 -1.37 -43.24 8.53
C LEU A 273 -0.67 -44.12 7.48
N ALA A 274 0.26 -43.56 6.70
CA ALA A 274 1.06 -44.37 5.79
C ALA A 274 2.07 -45.23 6.58
N ARG A 275 2.41 -46.41 6.06
CA ARG A 275 3.60 -47.13 6.50
C ARG A 275 4.83 -46.39 5.96
N ILE A 276 5.81 -46.12 6.82
CA ILE A 276 7.10 -45.56 6.43
C ILE A 276 8.18 -46.63 6.59
N VAL A 277 8.90 -46.90 5.51
CA VAL A 277 10.08 -47.77 5.51
C VAL A 277 11.29 -46.92 5.16
N LEU A 278 12.12 -46.62 6.15
CA LEU A 278 13.41 -45.99 5.97
C LEU A 278 14.41 -47.06 5.52
N ILE A 279 14.98 -46.88 4.32
CA ILE A 279 16.00 -47.75 3.74
C ILE A 279 17.32 -46.99 3.75
N GLU A 280 18.21 -47.37 4.66
CA GLU A 280 19.52 -46.75 4.81
C GLU A 280 20.57 -47.52 4.00
N ALA A 281 21.23 -46.80 3.10
CA ALA A 281 22.35 -47.29 2.31
C ALA A 281 23.67 -47.23 3.12
N PRO A 282 24.61 -48.16 2.90
CA PRO A 282 25.85 -48.25 3.70
C PRO A 282 26.75 -47.03 3.53
N ASP A 283 26.68 -46.37 2.38
CA ASP A 283 27.37 -45.13 2.06
C ASP A 283 26.55 -44.32 1.05
N ALA A 284 27.00 -43.10 0.77
CA ALA A 284 26.35 -42.16 -0.12
C ALA A 284 26.72 -42.35 -1.61
N SER A 285 27.34 -43.48 -1.97
CA SER A 285 27.67 -43.76 -3.37
C SER A 285 26.40 -44.03 -4.18
N ILE A 286 26.43 -43.68 -5.46
CA ILE A 286 25.33 -43.92 -6.40
C ILE A 286 24.97 -45.41 -6.43
N ASN A 287 25.97 -46.31 -6.37
CA ASN A 287 25.73 -47.75 -6.34
C ASN A 287 24.91 -48.19 -5.11
N SER A 288 25.28 -47.70 -3.93
CA SER A 288 24.61 -48.01 -2.67
C SER A 288 23.17 -47.48 -2.63
N LEU A 289 22.97 -46.24 -3.08
CA LEU A 289 21.65 -45.60 -3.14
C LEU A 289 20.74 -46.26 -4.19
N LEU A 290 21.27 -46.62 -5.36
CA LEU A 290 20.51 -47.39 -6.36
C LEU A 290 20.15 -48.79 -5.87
N GLY A 291 21.03 -49.42 -5.09
CA GLY A 291 20.71 -50.67 -4.39
C GLY A 291 19.48 -50.51 -3.50
N ALA A 292 19.39 -49.40 -2.76
CA ALA A 292 18.26 -49.11 -1.87
C ALA A 292 16.96 -48.82 -2.64
N VAL A 293 17.02 -48.08 -3.76
CA VAL A 293 15.86 -47.88 -4.66
C VAL A 293 15.38 -49.20 -5.24
N ARG A 294 16.29 -50.07 -5.67
CA ARG A 294 15.93 -51.40 -6.19
C ARG A 294 15.36 -52.30 -5.10
N LEU A 295 15.86 -52.22 -3.87
CA LEU A 295 15.27 -52.91 -2.73
C LEU A 295 13.85 -52.42 -2.46
N ALA A 296 13.58 -51.11 -2.53
CA ALA A 296 12.21 -50.57 -2.43
C ALA A 296 11.28 -51.16 -3.51
N ASN A 297 11.77 -51.30 -4.74
CA ASN A 297 11.00 -51.94 -5.82
C ASN A 297 10.69 -53.41 -5.54
N LEU A 298 11.61 -54.14 -4.92
CA LEU A 298 11.39 -55.53 -4.49
C LEU A 298 10.38 -55.60 -3.33
N MET A 299 10.39 -54.62 -2.42
CA MET A 299 9.44 -54.53 -1.30
C MET A 299 7.99 -54.31 -1.75
N GLY A 300 7.77 -53.80 -2.96
CA GLY A 300 6.45 -53.72 -3.60
C GLY A 300 5.91 -52.30 -3.70
N PRO A 301 4.67 -52.14 -4.21
CA PRO A 301 4.10 -50.84 -4.57
C PRO A 301 4.20 -49.79 -3.47
N GLY A 302 4.54 -48.55 -3.84
CA GLY A 302 4.66 -47.44 -2.91
C GLY A 302 5.27 -46.20 -3.54
N VAL A 303 5.63 -45.26 -2.67
CA VAL A 303 6.18 -43.97 -3.05
C VAL A 303 7.60 -43.87 -2.52
N VAL A 304 8.59 -43.67 -3.39
CA VAL A 304 10.01 -43.51 -3.03
C VAL A 304 10.35 -42.02 -2.95
N SER A 305 10.73 -41.57 -1.75
CA SER A 305 11.27 -40.23 -1.48
C SER A 305 12.80 -40.28 -1.47
N MET A 306 13.44 -39.37 -2.21
CA MET A 306 14.90 -39.28 -2.34
C MET A 306 15.36 -37.83 -2.14
N SER A 307 15.79 -37.50 -0.93
CA SER A 307 16.23 -36.16 -0.51
C SER A 307 17.74 -35.95 -0.66
N PHE A 308 18.28 -36.43 -1.78
CA PHE A 308 19.71 -36.38 -2.07
C PHE A 308 19.96 -36.11 -3.54
N GLY A 309 21.22 -35.77 -3.86
CA GLY A 309 21.66 -35.89 -5.25
C GLY A 309 23.11 -35.62 -5.53
N ALA A 310 23.45 -35.90 -6.78
CA ALA A 310 24.77 -35.76 -7.36
C ALA A 310 24.68 -34.93 -8.65
N ALA A 311 25.80 -34.36 -9.07
CA ALA A 311 25.88 -33.67 -10.36
C ALA A 311 25.45 -34.63 -11.49
N GLU A 312 24.59 -34.18 -12.39
CA GLU A 312 24.20 -34.98 -13.55
C GLU A 312 25.39 -35.25 -14.48
N GLY A 313 25.30 -36.32 -15.27
CA GLY A 313 26.31 -36.62 -16.28
C GLY A 313 25.73 -37.41 -17.45
N SER A 314 26.55 -37.67 -18.47
CA SER A 314 26.16 -38.54 -19.59
C SER A 314 25.79 -39.97 -19.14
N TRP A 315 26.19 -40.35 -17.93
CA TRP A 315 25.86 -41.62 -17.28
C TRP A 315 24.44 -41.70 -16.73
N THR A 316 23.71 -40.58 -16.54
CA THR A 316 22.37 -40.54 -15.93
C THR A 316 21.41 -41.56 -16.55
N ALA A 317 21.44 -41.71 -17.89
CA ALA A 317 20.57 -42.66 -18.60
C ALA A 317 20.87 -44.13 -18.27
N SER A 318 22.12 -44.45 -17.87
CA SER A 318 22.53 -45.83 -17.56
C SER A 318 21.92 -46.38 -16.26
N VAL A 319 21.44 -45.50 -15.38
CA VAL A 319 20.87 -45.87 -14.08
C VAL A 319 19.35 -45.70 -14.01
N ASP A 320 18.74 -45.17 -15.08
CA ASP A 320 17.33 -44.79 -15.10
C ASP A 320 16.36 -45.98 -14.97
N SER A 321 16.83 -47.19 -15.32
CA SER A 321 16.06 -48.43 -15.16
C SER A 321 15.68 -48.73 -13.71
N ALA A 322 16.36 -48.13 -12.72
CA ALA A 322 15.98 -48.25 -11.32
C ALA A 322 14.62 -47.60 -10.99
N PHE A 323 14.17 -46.65 -11.82
CA PHE A 323 12.92 -45.89 -11.60
C PHE A 323 11.74 -46.45 -12.41
N THR A 324 11.68 -47.78 -12.58
CA THR A 324 10.69 -48.46 -13.44
C THR A 324 9.81 -49.48 -12.72
N GLY A 325 9.94 -49.59 -11.39
CA GLY A 325 9.12 -50.46 -10.55
C GLY A 325 7.61 -50.29 -10.77
N LYS A 326 6.90 -51.41 -10.80
CA LYS A 326 5.45 -51.44 -11.06
C LYS A 326 4.69 -50.78 -9.93
N ASN A 327 3.78 -49.85 -10.28
CA ASN A 327 2.99 -49.08 -9.31
C ASN A 327 3.85 -48.29 -8.30
N MET A 328 5.08 -47.92 -8.70
CA MET A 328 5.97 -47.07 -7.91
C MET A 328 5.90 -45.63 -8.40
N SER A 329 5.97 -44.70 -7.46
CA SER A 329 6.20 -43.28 -7.73
C SER A 329 7.56 -42.90 -7.16
N TYR A 330 8.39 -42.19 -7.92
CA TYR A 330 9.71 -41.74 -7.46
C TYR A 330 9.72 -40.21 -7.40
N LEU A 331 10.18 -39.67 -6.29
CA LEU A 331 10.28 -38.24 -6.06
C LEU A 331 11.69 -37.91 -5.60
N ALA A 332 12.23 -36.81 -6.11
CA ALA A 332 13.56 -36.37 -5.70
C ALA A 332 13.66 -34.86 -5.59
N ALA A 333 14.44 -34.44 -4.60
CA ALA A 333 14.83 -33.06 -4.40
C ALA A 333 15.60 -32.54 -5.63
N THR A 334 15.34 -31.30 -6.04
CA THR A 334 16.01 -30.71 -7.22
C THR A 334 17.38 -30.15 -6.93
N GLY A 335 17.72 -29.98 -5.65
CA GLY A 335 18.98 -29.42 -5.18
C GLY A 335 18.80 -28.09 -4.46
N ASP A 336 19.88 -27.66 -3.80
CA ASP A 336 19.89 -26.44 -2.98
C ASP A 336 21.07 -25.53 -3.32
N SER A 337 21.37 -25.38 -4.60
CA SER A 337 22.53 -24.61 -5.07
C SER A 337 22.20 -23.73 -6.25
N GLY A 338 20.97 -23.23 -6.28
CA GLY A 338 20.47 -22.37 -7.35
C GLY A 338 20.26 -23.14 -8.64
N SER A 339 20.57 -22.53 -9.78
CA SER A 339 20.15 -22.98 -11.12
C SER A 339 20.74 -24.28 -11.67
N GLY A 340 21.41 -25.08 -10.83
CA GLY A 340 21.89 -26.41 -11.20
C GLY A 340 20.76 -27.43 -11.24
N VAL A 341 21.02 -28.55 -11.91
CA VAL A 341 20.16 -29.73 -11.87
C VAL A 341 20.99 -30.94 -11.39
N SER A 342 20.33 -31.92 -10.78
CA SER A 342 20.99 -33.06 -10.15
C SER A 342 20.31 -34.38 -10.45
N TRP A 343 21.08 -35.47 -10.44
CA TRP A 343 20.51 -36.81 -10.31
C TRP A 343 20.12 -37.06 -8.84
N PRO A 344 18.96 -37.67 -8.53
CA PRO A 344 18.04 -38.35 -9.44
C PRO A 344 16.92 -37.50 -10.06
N SER A 345 16.72 -36.25 -9.63
CA SER A 345 15.63 -35.39 -10.11
C SER A 345 15.66 -35.10 -11.62
N VAL A 346 16.81 -35.16 -12.28
CA VAL A 346 16.90 -35.03 -13.75
C VAL A 346 16.34 -36.23 -14.53
N SER A 347 16.08 -37.36 -13.88
CA SER A 347 15.44 -38.51 -14.52
C SER A 347 14.05 -38.14 -15.03
N SER A 348 13.68 -38.66 -16.20
CA SER A 348 12.33 -38.51 -16.75
C SER A 348 11.28 -39.33 -16.00
N ASN A 349 11.70 -40.31 -15.21
CA ASN A 349 10.83 -41.19 -14.41
C ASN A 349 10.71 -40.75 -12.95
N VAL A 350 11.35 -39.63 -12.58
CA VAL A 350 11.35 -39.09 -11.23
C VAL A 350 10.64 -37.74 -11.23
N LEU A 351 9.70 -37.57 -10.30
CA LEU A 351 9.05 -36.29 -10.06
C LEU A 351 10.02 -35.38 -9.30
N ALA A 352 10.51 -34.35 -9.98
CA ALA A 352 11.44 -33.37 -9.45
C ALA A 352 10.70 -32.35 -8.57
N VAL A 353 11.06 -32.28 -7.30
CA VAL A 353 10.40 -31.41 -6.31
C VAL A 353 11.33 -30.25 -5.90
N GLY A 354 10.96 -29.05 -6.36
CA GLY A 354 11.64 -27.79 -6.08
C GLY A 354 11.12 -27.07 -4.84
N GLY A 355 11.66 -25.87 -4.63
CA GLY A 355 11.54 -25.14 -3.38
C GLY A 355 11.01 -23.72 -3.50
N THR A 356 10.15 -23.33 -2.56
CA THR A 356 9.64 -21.97 -2.39
C THR A 356 9.99 -21.38 -1.02
N THR A 357 9.93 -20.06 -0.92
CA THR A 357 9.89 -19.32 0.34
C THR A 357 8.44 -19.00 0.68
N LEU A 358 7.95 -19.51 1.82
CA LEU A 358 6.56 -19.38 2.26
C LEU A 358 6.34 -18.18 3.17
N SER A 359 5.32 -17.39 2.85
CA SER A 359 4.74 -16.40 3.75
C SER A 359 3.28 -16.74 4.03
N TYR A 360 3.03 -17.30 5.21
CA TYR A 360 1.71 -17.54 5.77
C TYR A 360 1.60 -17.00 7.20
N SER A 361 0.49 -16.32 7.50
CA SER A 361 0.28 -15.62 8.77
C SER A 361 -0.55 -16.39 9.81
N GLY A 362 -1.06 -17.57 9.44
CA GLY A 362 -2.12 -18.30 10.17
C GLY A 362 -3.53 -18.02 9.62
N SER A 363 -3.71 -16.97 8.82
CA SER A 363 -5.00 -16.67 8.20
C SER A 363 -4.82 -16.03 6.82
N GLY A 364 -5.89 -16.07 6.02
CA GLY A 364 -5.90 -15.55 4.67
C GLY A 364 -5.17 -16.46 3.67
N VAL A 365 -4.83 -15.90 2.51
CA VAL A 365 -4.15 -16.61 1.44
C VAL A 365 -2.64 -16.64 1.72
N ARG A 366 -1.99 -17.80 1.58
CA ARG A 366 -0.52 -17.88 1.59
C ARG A 366 0.09 -17.15 0.39
N SER A 367 1.31 -16.66 0.53
CA SER A 367 2.10 -16.11 -0.56
C SER A 367 3.43 -16.85 -0.64
N GLU A 368 3.90 -17.12 -1.85
CA GLU A 368 5.16 -17.82 -2.10
C GLU A 368 5.95 -17.17 -3.22
N ALA A 369 7.27 -17.26 -3.11
CA ALA A 369 8.21 -16.94 -4.17
C ALA A 369 9.16 -18.13 -4.35
N ALA A 370 9.77 -18.25 -5.53
CA ALA A 370 10.82 -19.25 -5.74
C ALA A 370 11.96 -19.02 -4.74
N TRP A 371 12.34 -20.07 -4.01
CA TRP A 371 13.42 -20.00 -3.05
C TRP A 371 14.75 -19.82 -3.79
N SER A 372 15.57 -18.86 -3.37
CA SER A 372 16.84 -18.59 -4.06
C SER A 372 17.82 -19.76 -4.07
N GLY A 373 17.70 -20.68 -3.12
CA GLY A 373 18.49 -21.91 -3.09
C GLY A 373 17.97 -23.01 -4.03
N THR A 374 16.73 -22.95 -4.51
CA THR A 374 16.11 -24.09 -5.21
C THR A 374 16.87 -24.50 -6.47
N GLY A 375 17.12 -25.80 -6.58
CA GLY A 375 17.56 -26.48 -7.79
C GLY A 375 16.51 -26.35 -8.88
N GLY A 376 16.94 -26.13 -10.12
CA GLY A 376 16.03 -25.87 -11.22
C GLY A 376 16.74 -25.33 -12.45
N GLY A 377 16.55 -26.00 -13.58
CA GLY A 377 17.21 -25.70 -14.84
C GLY A 377 16.88 -26.71 -15.93
N ILE A 378 17.70 -26.75 -16.97
CA ILE A 378 17.53 -27.65 -18.11
C ILE A 378 18.69 -28.65 -18.10
N SER A 379 18.37 -29.95 -18.13
CA SER A 379 19.38 -31.01 -18.17
C SER A 379 20.25 -30.91 -19.43
N ALA A 380 21.55 -31.14 -19.30
CA ALA A 380 22.47 -31.27 -20.42
C ALA A 380 22.39 -32.65 -21.09
N TYR A 381 21.91 -33.67 -20.38
CA TYR A 381 22.05 -35.08 -20.77
C TYR A 381 20.71 -35.81 -20.97
N THR A 382 19.71 -35.56 -20.13
CA THR A 382 18.42 -36.24 -20.19
C THR A 382 17.59 -35.70 -21.36
N ALA A 383 17.15 -36.60 -22.24
CA ALA A 383 16.26 -36.27 -23.35
C ALA A 383 14.95 -35.66 -22.86
N LEU A 384 14.33 -34.82 -23.67
CA LEU A 384 13.02 -34.24 -23.37
C LEU A 384 11.98 -35.36 -23.15
N PRO A 385 11.37 -35.49 -21.96
CA PRO A 385 10.28 -36.44 -21.76
C PRO A 385 9.03 -36.05 -22.57
N THR A 386 8.27 -37.06 -23.01
CA THR A 386 7.06 -36.87 -23.82
C THR A 386 5.92 -36.14 -23.12
N TYR A 387 5.95 -36.06 -21.78
CA TYR A 387 4.95 -35.33 -21.00
C TYR A 387 5.25 -33.82 -20.91
N GLN A 388 6.51 -33.38 -21.07
CA GLN A 388 6.84 -31.95 -21.14
C GLN A 388 6.63 -31.46 -22.57
N THR A 389 5.43 -30.96 -22.84
CA THR A 389 5.02 -30.51 -24.17
C THR A 389 4.72 -29.01 -24.19
N VAL A 390 4.72 -28.43 -25.37
CA VAL A 390 4.35 -27.01 -25.61
C VAL A 390 2.88 -26.70 -25.28
N SER A 391 2.05 -27.72 -25.05
CA SER A 391 0.66 -27.54 -24.62
C SER A 391 0.53 -27.09 -23.16
N VAL A 392 1.60 -27.22 -22.36
CA VAL A 392 1.66 -26.70 -21.01
C VAL A 392 2.14 -25.24 -21.05
N PRO A 393 1.36 -24.27 -20.53
CA PRO A 393 1.79 -22.87 -20.49
C PRO A 393 3.15 -22.70 -19.81
N GLY A 394 4.04 -21.89 -20.38
CA GLY A 394 5.41 -21.65 -19.89
C GLY A 394 6.48 -22.56 -20.49
N LEU A 395 6.13 -23.78 -20.91
CA LEU A 395 7.04 -24.70 -21.58
C LEU A 395 7.21 -24.32 -23.07
N THR A 396 8.31 -23.66 -23.42
CA THR A 396 8.62 -23.24 -24.82
C THR A 396 10.00 -23.71 -25.26
N ASN A 397 10.18 -23.99 -26.56
CA ASN A 397 11.46 -24.36 -27.19
C ASN A 397 12.24 -25.48 -26.47
N LEU A 398 11.54 -26.54 -26.08
CA LEU A 398 12.10 -27.62 -25.28
C LEU A 398 13.07 -28.51 -26.07
N LEU A 399 14.29 -28.69 -25.56
CA LEU A 399 15.31 -29.58 -26.15
C LEU A 399 15.71 -30.74 -25.22
N ARG A 400 15.48 -30.58 -23.90
CA ARG A 400 15.95 -31.50 -22.84
C ARG A 400 14.98 -31.44 -21.65
N ARG A 401 15.13 -32.37 -20.71
CA ARG A 401 14.33 -32.41 -19.46
C ARG A 401 14.51 -31.11 -18.67
N ASN A 402 13.41 -30.39 -18.43
CA ASN A 402 13.39 -29.18 -17.60
C ASN A 402 13.03 -29.58 -16.17
N VAL A 403 13.85 -29.22 -15.18
CA VAL A 403 13.68 -29.46 -13.73
C VAL A 403 13.37 -28.09 -13.11
N ALA A 404 12.47 -27.90 -12.14
CA ALA A 404 11.63 -28.85 -11.40
C ALA A 404 10.36 -29.27 -12.14
N ASP A 405 9.61 -30.23 -11.60
CA ASP A 405 8.24 -30.55 -12.06
C ASP A 405 7.18 -29.84 -11.21
N VAL A 406 7.39 -29.78 -9.90
CA VAL A 406 6.51 -29.18 -8.89
C VAL A 406 7.34 -28.57 -7.78
N ALA A 407 6.74 -27.78 -6.89
CA ALA A 407 7.44 -27.23 -5.73
C ALA A 407 6.66 -27.34 -4.42
N PHE A 408 7.34 -27.10 -3.30
CA PHE A 408 6.77 -26.89 -1.97
C PHE A 408 7.71 -25.98 -1.15
N ASN A 409 7.28 -25.51 0.03
CA ASN A 409 8.15 -24.72 0.90
C ASN A 409 9.48 -25.43 1.21
N ALA A 410 10.57 -24.70 1.07
CA ALA A 410 11.94 -25.19 1.21
C ALA A 410 12.91 -24.16 1.82
N ASP A 411 12.55 -22.88 1.94
CA ASP A 411 13.49 -21.91 2.48
C ASP A 411 13.69 -22.10 4.00
N PRO A 412 14.93 -22.31 4.51
CA PRO A 412 15.18 -22.45 5.96
C PRO A 412 14.77 -21.21 6.77
N ALA A 413 14.74 -20.01 6.15
CA ALA A 413 14.26 -18.79 6.78
C ALA A 413 12.74 -18.77 6.99
N THR A 414 12.01 -19.57 6.21
CA THR A 414 10.58 -19.84 6.36
C THR A 414 10.35 -21.33 6.59
N GLY A 415 11.28 -21.97 7.30
CA GLY A 415 11.41 -23.42 7.39
C GLY A 415 10.34 -24.06 8.26
N GLN A 416 10.53 -25.34 8.50
CA GLN A 416 9.61 -26.18 9.24
C GLN A 416 10.30 -26.78 10.45
N TYR A 417 9.56 -26.95 11.55
CA TYR A 417 10.10 -27.56 12.74
C TYR A 417 10.55 -28.99 12.46
N THR A 418 11.73 -29.35 12.93
CA THR A 418 12.24 -30.74 12.93
C THR A 418 12.92 -31.04 14.26
N ALA A 419 12.61 -32.20 14.84
CA ALA A 419 13.25 -32.72 16.03
C ALA A 419 14.50 -33.52 15.64
N VAL A 420 15.66 -33.21 16.22
CA VAL A 420 16.91 -33.91 15.94
C VAL A 420 17.62 -34.28 17.25
N MET A 421 18.14 -35.49 17.32
CA MET A 421 18.85 -36.05 18.47
C MET A 421 20.26 -36.47 18.08
N THR A 422 21.24 -35.98 18.84
CA THR A 422 22.62 -36.51 18.73
C THR A 422 22.66 -37.94 19.31
N PRO A 423 23.45 -38.87 18.76
CA PRO A 423 23.58 -40.22 19.31
C PRO A 423 23.89 -40.20 20.82
N GLY A 424 23.13 -40.99 21.59
CA GLY A 424 23.25 -41.05 23.06
C GLY A 424 22.51 -39.95 23.82
N SER A 425 21.91 -38.96 23.16
CA SER A 425 21.02 -37.99 23.80
C SER A 425 19.67 -38.61 24.14
N SER A 426 19.05 -38.16 25.22
CA SER A 426 17.63 -38.42 25.55
C SER A 426 16.72 -37.22 25.25
N THR A 427 17.28 -36.11 24.75
CA THR A 427 16.55 -34.87 24.44
C THR A 427 16.74 -34.48 22.98
N ALA A 428 15.66 -33.99 22.36
CA ALA A 428 15.68 -33.46 21.00
C ALA A 428 16.02 -31.97 20.99
N SER A 429 16.85 -31.58 20.04
CA SER A 429 17.03 -30.19 19.60
C SER A 429 15.98 -29.87 18.53
N TRP A 430 15.45 -28.66 18.55
CA TRP A 430 14.48 -28.19 17.56
C TRP A 430 15.17 -27.24 16.59
N LEU A 431 14.95 -27.44 15.29
CA LEU A 431 15.54 -26.64 14.24
C LEU A 431 14.49 -26.17 13.24
N SER A 432 14.75 -25.05 12.58
CA SER A 432 14.06 -24.64 11.36
C SER A 432 14.82 -25.24 10.19
N ILE A 433 14.28 -26.31 9.60
CA ILE A 433 14.90 -26.98 8.46
C ILE A 433 14.11 -26.64 7.19
N GLY A 434 14.83 -26.55 6.09
CA GLY A 434 14.38 -26.36 4.72
C GLY A 434 15.28 -27.19 3.77
N GLY A 435 15.54 -26.67 2.58
CA GLY A 435 16.06 -27.43 1.45
C GLY A 435 14.94 -28.07 0.63
N THR A 436 15.23 -28.41 -0.61
CA THR A 436 14.31 -29.20 -1.46
C THR A 436 14.09 -30.60 -0.87
N SER A 437 14.96 -31.06 0.03
CA SER A 437 14.67 -32.20 0.89
C SER A 437 13.45 -32.02 1.79
N LEU A 438 13.07 -30.80 2.18
CA LEU A 438 11.83 -30.63 2.93
C LEU A 438 10.59 -30.84 2.05
N SER A 439 10.68 -30.39 0.80
CA SER A 439 9.57 -30.43 -0.15
C SER A 439 9.25 -31.85 -0.65
N THR A 440 10.28 -32.68 -0.84
CA THR A 440 10.21 -34.02 -1.44
C THR A 440 9.38 -35.04 -0.64
N PRO A 441 9.62 -35.27 0.67
CA PRO A 441 8.85 -36.20 1.50
C PRO A 441 7.41 -35.74 1.71
N GLN A 442 7.16 -34.42 1.72
CA GLN A 442 5.79 -33.89 1.74
C GLN A 442 5.04 -34.26 0.46
N TRP A 443 5.64 -34.06 -0.72
CA TRP A 443 5.06 -34.54 -1.97
C TRP A 443 4.89 -36.06 -2.01
N ALA A 444 5.82 -36.83 -1.42
CA ALA A 444 5.67 -38.28 -1.31
C ALA A 444 4.43 -38.64 -0.48
N GLY A 445 4.18 -37.92 0.61
CA GLY A 445 2.95 -38.01 1.40
C GLY A 445 1.70 -37.66 0.60
N LEU A 446 1.74 -36.63 -0.25
CA LEU A 446 0.60 -36.28 -1.11
C LEU A 446 0.27 -37.40 -2.12
N VAL A 447 1.29 -38.01 -2.73
CA VAL A 447 1.11 -39.15 -3.63
C VAL A 447 0.56 -40.36 -2.87
N ALA A 448 1.00 -40.60 -1.64
CA ALA A 448 0.44 -41.64 -0.79
C ALA A 448 -1.05 -41.39 -0.48
N ILE A 449 -1.43 -40.16 -0.10
CA ILE A 449 -2.85 -39.82 0.13
C ILE A 449 -3.70 -40.02 -1.14
N ALA A 450 -3.18 -39.62 -2.30
CA ALA A 450 -3.85 -39.84 -3.57
C ALA A 450 -4.03 -41.35 -3.85
N ASN A 451 -3.01 -42.18 -3.65
CA ASN A 451 -3.09 -43.62 -3.84
C ASN A 451 -4.05 -44.30 -2.85
N ALA A 452 -4.10 -43.87 -1.60
CA ALA A 452 -5.08 -44.36 -0.62
C ALA A 452 -6.52 -44.06 -1.07
N SER A 453 -6.75 -42.84 -1.56
CA SER A 453 -8.05 -42.42 -2.09
C SER A 453 -8.44 -43.18 -3.36
N ARG A 454 -7.46 -43.53 -4.20
CA ARG A 454 -7.64 -44.38 -5.40
C ARG A 454 -8.00 -45.82 -5.01
N ALA A 455 -7.34 -46.38 -4.01
CA ALA A 455 -7.60 -47.73 -3.53
C ALA A 455 -9.05 -47.88 -3.02
N LEU A 456 -9.59 -46.88 -2.30
CA LEU A 456 -11.01 -46.86 -1.90
C LEU A 456 -11.98 -46.88 -3.09
N GLN A 457 -11.55 -46.37 -4.24
CA GLN A 457 -12.32 -46.35 -5.49
C GLN A 457 -11.99 -47.55 -6.39
N ALA A 458 -11.30 -48.56 -5.87
CA ALA A 458 -10.82 -49.72 -6.62
C ALA A 458 -9.98 -49.36 -7.86
N LYS A 459 -9.28 -48.21 -7.82
CA LYS A 459 -8.35 -47.76 -8.87
C LYS A 459 -6.93 -48.23 -8.55
N THR A 460 -6.16 -48.48 -9.60
CA THR A 460 -4.72 -48.75 -9.47
C THR A 460 -3.99 -47.54 -8.88
N ALA A 461 -2.90 -47.77 -8.16
CA ALA A 461 -1.99 -46.71 -7.75
C ALA A 461 -1.52 -45.88 -8.97
N LEU A 462 -1.14 -44.64 -8.72
CA LEU A 462 -0.74 -43.66 -9.73
C LEU A 462 0.43 -44.15 -10.62
N GLY A 463 1.40 -44.85 -10.03
CA GLY A 463 2.69 -45.06 -10.69
C GLY A 463 3.38 -43.71 -10.91
N LEU A 464 3.86 -43.43 -12.12
CA LEU A 464 4.45 -42.14 -12.45
C LEU A 464 3.36 -41.05 -12.61
N PRO A 465 3.34 -40.00 -11.76
CA PRO A 465 2.26 -39.02 -11.75
C PRO A 465 2.31 -38.04 -12.93
N HIS A 466 3.42 -37.99 -13.68
CA HIS A 466 3.67 -37.00 -14.74
C HIS A 466 2.57 -36.93 -15.79
N SER A 467 1.99 -38.07 -16.19
CA SER A 467 0.92 -38.10 -17.20
C SER A 467 -0.34 -37.34 -16.76
N ILE A 468 -0.70 -37.42 -15.48
CA ILE A 468 -1.85 -36.68 -14.93
C ILE A 468 -1.45 -35.22 -14.71
N LEU A 469 -0.29 -34.97 -14.09
CA LEU A 469 0.19 -33.63 -13.80
C LEU A 469 0.33 -32.77 -15.06
N TYR A 470 1.05 -33.26 -16.06
CA TYR A 470 1.28 -32.52 -17.30
C TYR A 470 0.12 -32.66 -18.29
N GLY A 471 -0.47 -33.85 -18.42
CA GLY A 471 -1.45 -34.13 -19.48
C GLY A 471 -2.90 -33.78 -19.14
N GLN A 472 -3.29 -33.83 -17.87
CA GLN A 472 -4.69 -33.63 -17.43
C GLN A 472 -4.88 -32.38 -16.57
N ILE A 473 -3.85 -31.96 -15.84
CA ILE A 473 -3.92 -30.77 -14.98
C ILE A 473 -3.31 -29.57 -15.69
N ALA A 474 -2.02 -29.61 -16.04
CA ALA A 474 -1.28 -28.45 -16.53
C ALA A 474 -1.74 -27.94 -17.90
N THR A 475 -2.28 -28.80 -18.75
CA THR A 475 -2.84 -28.45 -20.08
C THR A 475 -4.24 -27.84 -20.00
N VAL A 476 -4.92 -27.92 -18.85
CA VAL A 476 -6.28 -27.41 -18.66
C VAL A 476 -6.23 -26.19 -17.73
N PRO A 477 -6.30 -24.95 -18.27
CA PRO A 477 -5.92 -23.74 -17.54
C PRO A 477 -6.52 -23.57 -16.15
N GLY A 478 -7.79 -23.91 -15.96
CA GLY A 478 -8.40 -23.74 -14.64
C GLY A 478 -8.45 -25.01 -13.77
N THR A 479 -8.13 -26.20 -14.31
CA THR A 479 -7.68 -27.33 -13.47
C THR A 479 -6.31 -27.01 -12.90
N PHE A 480 -5.41 -26.45 -13.72
CA PHE A 480 -4.10 -25.95 -13.29
C PHE A 480 -4.25 -24.89 -12.20
N ALA A 481 -4.99 -23.81 -12.45
CA ALA A 481 -5.17 -22.71 -11.50
C ALA A 481 -5.86 -23.12 -10.17
N SER A 482 -6.67 -24.19 -10.19
CA SER A 482 -7.28 -24.72 -8.96
C SER A 482 -6.39 -25.73 -8.23
N SER A 483 -5.52 -26.45 -8.93
CA SER A 483 -4.65 -27.50 -8.37
C SER A 483 -3.29 -26.97 -7.92
N PHE A 484 -2.83 -25.85 -8.49
CA PHE A 484 -1.53 -25.24 -8.20
C PHE A 484 -1.65 -23.75 -7.91
N ALA A 485 -0.85 -23.27 -6.96
CA ALA A 485 -0.49 -21.87 -6.84
C ALA A 485 0.75 -21.63 -7.71
N ASP A 486 0.57 -20.83 -8.77
CA ASP A 486 1.61 -20.49 -9.72
C ASP A 486 2.67 -19.55 -9.11
N ILE A 487 3.94 -19.92 -9.21
CA ILE A 487 5.04 -19.19 -8.59
C ILE A 487 5.62 -18.22 -9.61
N THR A 488 5.22 -16.95 -9.50
CA THR A 488 5.50 -15.95 -10.55
C THR A 488 6.61 -14.96 -10.19
N ARG A 489 7.26 -15.14 -9.05
CA ARG A 489 8.28 -14.23 -8.49
C ARG A 489 9.39 -15.01 -7.79
N GLY A 490 10.56 -14.38 -7.69
CA GLY A 490 11.75 -15.00 -7.12
C GLY A 490 12.73 -15.45 -8.20
N SER A 491 13.92 -15.83 -7.77
CA SER A 491 15.02 -16.19 -8.66
C SER A 491 16.02 -17.07 -7.92
N ASN A 492 16.56 -18.08 -8.61
CA ASN A 492 17.57 -19.01 -8.09
C ASN A 492 18.97 -18.80 -8.72
N GLY A 493 19.19 -17.64 -9.36
CA GLY A 493 20.45 -17.32 -10.03
C GLY A 493 20.32 -16.18 -11.04
N THR A 494 21.37 -15.90 -11.81
CA THR A 494 21.40 -14.77 -12.76
C THR A 494 21.24 -15.18 -14.23
N CYS A 495 20.87 -16.43 -14.51
CA CYS A 495 20.71 -16.95 -15.87
C CYS A 495 19.35 -16.57 -16.49
N SER A 496 19.22 -16.74 -17.81
CA SER A 496 17.99 -16.38 -18.56
C SER A 496 16.73 -17.14 -18.14
N VAL A 497 16.90 -18.34 -17.56
CA VAL A 497 15.81 -19.20 -17.05
C VAL A 497 15.73 -19.22 -15.53
N CYS A 498 16.52 -18.40 -14.83
CA CYS A 498 16.67 -18.38 -13.37
C CYS A 498 15.66 -17.47 -12.66
N THR A 499 14.60 -17.05 -13.35
CA THR A 499 13.58 -16.15 -12.79
C THR A 499 12.22 -16.79 -13.00
N ALA A 500 11.44 -16.82 -11.92
CA ALA A 500 10.08 -17.37 -11.92
C ALA A 500 9.14 -16.55 -12.83
N ARG A 501 8.16 -17.21 -13.45
CA ARG A 501 7.30 -16.61 -14.50
C ARG A 501 5.87 -17.14 -14.38
N VAL A 502 4.96 -16.63 -15.21
CA VAL A 502 3.60 -17.16 -15.29
C VAL A 502 3.60 -18.49 -16.04
N GLY A 503 2.92 -19.48 -15.47
CA GLY A 503 2.90 -20.86 -15.95
C GLY A 503 4.15 -21.62 -15.52
N TYR A 504 4.47 -22.70 -16.23
CA TYR A 504 5.63 -23.50 -15.90
C TYR A 504 6.93 -22.68 -15.97
N ASP A 505 7.77 -22.81 -14.95
CA ASP A 505 9.17 -22.39 -14.98
C ASP A 505 10.09 -23.41 -14.28
N PRO A 506 11.41 -23.41 -14.57
CA PRO A 506 12.34 -24.39 -13.98
C PRO A 506 12.53 -24.26 -12.46
N LEU A 507 12.06 -23.20 -11.79
CA LEU A 507 12.27 -23.01 -10.35
C LEU A 507 11.10 -23.61 -9.56
N GLY A 508 9.88 -23.20 -9.91
CA GLY A 508 8.64 -23.65 -9.28
C GLY A 508 8.01 -24.86 -9.96
N GLY A 509 8.46 -25.24 -11.15
CA GLY A 509 7.80 -26.25 -11.97
C GLY A 509 6.39 -25.80 -12.34
N LEU A 510 5.40 -26.67 -12.09
CA LEU A 510 3.98 -26.34 -12.17
C LEU A 510 3.47 -25.48 -11.01
N GLY A 511 4.31 -25.18 -10.02
CA GLY A 511 3.97 -24.42 -8.82
C GLY A 511 3.79 -25.29 -7.58
N THR A 512 3.22 -24.71 -6.52
CA THR A 512 2.99 -25.40 -5.24
C THR A 512 1.55 -25.91 -5.14
N PRO A 513 1.30 -27.04 -4.47
CA PRO A 513 0.01 -27.71 -4.58
C PRO A 513 -1.07 -27.00 -3.76
N ASN A 514 -2.24 -26.77 -4.35
CA ASN A 514 -3.48 -26.56 -3.61
C ASN A 514 -4.07 -27.95 -3.33
N VAL A 515 -3.71 -28.51 -2.17
CA VAL A 515 -3.71 -29.96 -1.95
C VAL A 515 -5.09 -30.58 -2.12
N LYS A 516 -6.15 -29.94 -1.59
CA LYS A 516 -7.52 -30.44 -1.73
C LYS A 516 -7.92 -30.68 -3.19
N SER A 517 -7.71 -29.69 -4.06
CA SER A 517 -8.04 -29.79 -5.49
C SER A 517 -7.13 -30.76 -6.22
N LEU A 518 -5.82 -30.69 -5.94
CA LEU A 518 -4.83 -31.57 -6.55
C LEU A 518 -5.11 -33.05 -6.23
N LEU A 519 -5.39 -33.39 -4.96
CA LEU A 519 -5.66 -34.77 -4.55
C LEU A 519 -6.91 -35.32 -5.22
N ALA A 520 -7.94 -34.51 -5.44
CA ALA A 520 -9.11 -34.94 -6.17
C ALA A 520 -8.79 -35.24 -7.65
N SER A 521 -7.99 -34.38 -8.31
CA SER A 521 -7.50 -34.64 -9.67
C SER A 521 -6.65 -35.91 -9.75
N LEU A 522 -5.67 -36.08 -8.85
CA LEU A 522 -4.79 -37.26 -8.82
C LEU A 522 -5.53 -38.55 -8.48
N SER A 523 -6.52 -38.50 -7.59
CA SER A 523 -7.34 -39.67 -7.27
C SER A 523 -8.37 -40.00 -8.37
N GLY A 524 -8.54 -39.11 -9.36
CA GLY A 524 -9.60 -39.19 -10.36
C GLY A 524 -10.99 -39.09 -9.75
N THR A 525 -11.09 -38.49 -8.55
CA THR A 525 -12.37 -38.17 -7.94
C THR A 525 -12.91 -36.97 -8.70
N GLN A 526 -14.01 -37.13 -9.42
CA GLN A 526 -14.66 -35.99 -10.07
C GLN A 526 -15.06 -35.00 -8.98
N ILE A 527 -14.34 -33.88 -8.86
CA ILE A 527 -14.84 -32.74 -8.09
C ILE A 527 -16.08 -32.30 -8.86
N ALA A 528 -17.23 -32.18 -8.19
CA ALA A 528 -18.38 -31.52 -8.80
C ALA A 528 -17.88 -30.17 -9.34
N PRO A 529 -18.04 -29.88 -10.64
CA PRO A 529 -17.51 -28.64 -11.20
C PRO A 529 -18.02 -27.48 -10.36
N ALA A 530 -17.11 -26.60 -9.94
CA ALA A 530 -17.49 -25.42 -9.20
C ALA A 530 -18.05 -24.40 -10.19
N ALA A 531 -19.19 -23.79 -9.87
CA ALA A 531 -19.67 -22.66 -10.65
C ALA A 531 -18.62 -21.54 -10.63
N PRO A 532 -18.47 -20.76 -11.72
CA PRO A 532 -17.63 -19.56 -11.73
C PRO A 532 -17.92 -18.66 -10.53
N VAL A 533 -16.91 -17.96 -10.02
CA VAL A 533 -17.09 -16.93 -8.99
C VAL A 533 -16.92 -15.56 -9.65
N VAL A 534 -17.94 -14.72 -9.56
CA VAL A 534 -17.91 -13.34 -10.07
C VAL A 534 -17.83 -12.39 -8.88
N ALA A 535 -16.74 -11.66 -8.76
CA ALA A 535 -16.57 -10.71 -7.66
C ALA A 535 -17.50 -9.50 -7.88
N PRO A 536 -18.27 -9.05 -6.87
CA PRO A 536 -19.04 -7.82 -6.95
C PRO A 536 -18.09 -6.61 -7.03
N ALA A 537 -18.52 -5.55 -7.70
CA ALA A 537 -17.72 -4.34 -7.88
C ALA A 537 -18.57 -3.07 -7.88
N SER A 538 -17.93 -1.94 -7.61
CA SER A 538 -18.53 -0.62 -7.75
C SER A 538 -17.80 0.15 -8.84
N ILE A 539 -18.54 0.62 -9.85
CA ILE A 539 -17.99 1.36 -10.99
C ILE A 539 -18.58 2.77 -11.00
N SER A 540 -17.74 3.77 -11.14
CA SER A 540 -18.17 5.17 -11.25
C SER A 540 -17.89 5.71 -12.66
N GLY A 541 -18.84 6.48 -13.21
CA GLY A 541 -18.68 7.17 -14.49
C GLY A 541 -19.36 8.54 -14.49
N ALA A 542 -19.27 9.25 -15.62
CA ALA A 542 -19.95 10.53 -15.84
C ALA A 542 -20.88 10.43 -17.05
N ALA A 543 -22.05 11.05 -16.96
CA ALA A 543 -23.04 10.99 -18.02
C ALA A 543 -22.49 11.51 -19.36
N GLY A 544 -22.76 10.76 -20.44
CA GLY A 544 -22.30 11.07 -21.81
C GLY A 544 -20.81 10.85 -22.08
N LYS A 545 -20.03 10.32 -21.13
CA LYS A 545 -18.63 9.91 -21.35
C LYS A 545 -18.53 8.40 -21.48
N PRO A 546 -17.86 7.85 -22.53
CA PRO A 546 -17.73 6.41 -22.70
C PRO A 546 -17.16 5.74 -21.44
N LEU A 547 -17.81 4.67 -20.99
CA LEU A 547 -17.39 3.85 -19.85
C LEU A 547 -17.04 2.44 -20.35
N SER A 548 -15.90 1.92 -19.91
CA SER A 548 -15.49 0.54 -20.18
C SER A 548 -14.76 -0.05 -18.98
N PHE A 549 -15.02 -1.33 -18.69
CA PHE A 549 -14.39 -2.09 -17.62
C PHE A 549 -14.51 -3.59 -17.94
N THR A 550 -13.71 -4.43 -17.29
CA THR A 550 -13.73 -5.89 -17.47
C THR A 550 -14.33 -6.57 -16.25
N VAL A 551 -15.17 -7.58 -16.48
CA VAL A 551 -15.70 -8.44 -15.40
C VAL A 551 -14.58 -9.24 -14.77
N SER A 552 -14.46 -9.17 -13.45
CA SER A 552 -13.54 -10.02 -12.67
C SER A 552 -14.24 -11.31 -12.26
N ALA A 553 -13.94 -12.41 -12.96
CA ALA A 553 -14.46 -13.74 -12.67
C ALA A 553 -13.35 -14.78 -12.62
N THR A 554 -13.49 -15.77 -11.73
CA THR A 554 -12.55 -16.90 -11.59
C THR A 554 -13.30 -18.21 -11.86
N ALA A 555 -12.73 -19.08 -12.70
CA ALA A 555 -13.30 -20.39 -13.02
C ALA A 555 -12.24 -21.37 -13.50
N SER A 556 -12.61 -22.66 -13.48
CA SER A 556 -11.74 -23.75 -13.91
C SER A 556 -11.65 -23.92 -15.45
N ASN A 557 -12.46 -23.19 -16.22
CA ASN A 557 -12.57 -23.32 -17.67
C ASN A 557 -12.79 -21.94 -18.32
N PRO A 558 -12.67 -21.83 -19.67
CA PRO A 558 -13.05 -20.63 -20.39
C PRO A 558 -14.48 -20.20 -20.06
N LEU A 559 -14.68 -18.88 -20.03
CA LEU A 559 -15.92 -18.26 -19.63
C LEU A 559 -16.62 -17.63 -20.82
N SER A 560 -17.94 -17.73 -20.82
CA SER A 560 -18.84 -16.89 -21.60
C SER A 560 -19.55 -15.93 -20.64
N TYR A 561 -19.72 -14.68 -21.07
CA TYR A 561 -20.28 -13.64 -20.21
C TYR A 561 -21.62 -13.15 -20.72
N SER A 562 -22.52 -12.84 -19.80
CA SER A 562 -23.77 -12.14 -20.08
C SER A 562 -24.09 -11.16 -18.94
N MET A 563 -25.06 -10.28 -19.19
CA MET A 563 -25.51 -9.29 -18.21
C MET A 563 -27.03 -9.38 -18.06
N LEU A 564 -27.51 -9.22 -16.83
CA LEU A 564 -28.91 -9.06 -16.49
C LEU A 564 -29.11 -7.67 -15.87
N GLY A 565 -30.17 -6.96 -16.27
CA GLY A 565 -30.45 -5.61 -15.79
C GLY A 565 -29.56 -4.52 -16.39
N ALA A 566 -28.86 -4.81 -17.50
CA ALA A 566 -28.04 -3.81 -18.19
C ALA A 566 -28.92 -2.68 -18.78
N PRO A 567 -28.55 -1.40 -18.58
CA PRO A 567 -29.27 -0.27 -19.17
C PRO A 567 -29.07 -0.19 -20.69
N ALA A 568 -29.92 0.60 -21.36
CA ALA A 568 -29.86 0.78 -22.80
C ALA A 568 -28.48 1.28 -23.27
N GLY A 569 -27.94 0.63 -24.31
CA GLY A 569 -26.64 0.95 -24.90
C GLY A 569 -25.43 0.35 -24.18
N MET A 570 -25.62 -0.37 -23.08
CA MET A 570 -24.56 -1.15 -22.43
C MET A 570 -24.44 -2.53 -23.08
N SER A 571 -23.22 -2.95 -23.42
CA SER A 571 -22.92 -4.26 -24.03
C SER A 571 -21.72 -4.93 -23.37
N ILE A 572 -21.63 -6.26 -23.51
CA ILE A 572 -20.50 -7.06 -23.02
C ILE A 572 -19.93 -7.90 -24.17
N ALA A 573 -18.61 -7.88 -24.32
CA ALA A 573 -17.89 -8.71 -25.28
C ALA A 573 -17.63 -10.13 -24.73
N ALA A 574 -17.30 -11.06 -25.61
CA ALA A 574 -16.94 -12.44 -25.22
C ALA A 574 -15.73 -12.50 -24.27
N THR A 575 -14.85 -11.49 -24.32
CA THR A 575 -13.69 -11.34 -23.42
C THR A 575 -14.06 -10.82 -22.02
N GLY A 576 -15.34 -10.55 -21.75
CA GLY A 576 -15.82 -10.00 -20.48
C GLY A 576 -15.67 -8.47 -20.36
N VAL A 577 -15.25 -7.79 -21.44
CA VAL A 577 -15.17 -6.32 -21.48
C VAL A 577 -16.57 -5.74 -21.68
N VAL A 578 -17.02 -4.94 -20.72
CA VAL A 578 -18.24 -4.14 -20.79
C VAL A 578 -17.93 -2.81 -21.46
N SER A 579 -18.84 -2.35 -22.31
CA SER A 579 -18.77 -1.06 -22.99
C SER A 579 -20.10 -0.34 -22.91
N TRP A 580 -20.07 0.95 -22.59
CA TRP A 580 -21.22 1.83 -22.59
C TRP A 580 -20.84 3.20 -23.13
N THR A 581 -21.20 3.47 -24.39
CA THR A 581 -20.70 4.62 -25.15
C THR A 581 -21.26 5.96 -24.69
N ALA A 582 -22.52 5.99 -24.25
CA ALA A 582 -23.20 7.18 -23.75
C ALA A 582 -24.00 6.87 -22.46
N PRO A 583 -23.31 6.78 -21.31
CA PRO A 583 -23.98 6.51 -20.03
C PRO A 583 -24.97 7.61 -19.67
N VAL A 584 -26.12 7.20 -19.10
CA VAL A 584 -27.14 8.12 -18.57
C VAL A 584 -26.95 8.27 -17.07
N ALA A 585 -27.18 9.47 -16.53
CA ALA A 585 -27.04 9.72 -15.10
C ALA A 585 -28.00 8.85 -14.28
N GLY A 586 -27.50 8.21 -13.23
CA GLY A 586 -28.28 7.30 -12.41
C GLY A 586 -27.42 6.29 -11.65
N THR A 587 -28.08 5.45 -10.86
CA THR A 587 -27.47 4.30 -10.19
C THR A 587 -28.08 3.02 -10.77
N TYR A 588 -27.23 2.13 -11.25
CA TYR A 588 -27.61 0.89 -11.91
C TYR A 588 -27.05 -0.30 -11.14
N ALA A 589 -27.89 -1.29 -10.86
CA ALA A 589 -27.46 -2.59 -10.36
C ALA A 589 -27.50 -3.58 -11.52
N VAL A 590 -26.33 -3.93 -12.05
CA VAL A 590 -26.19 -4.85 -13.18
C VAL A 590 -25.63 -6.17 -12.67
N THR A 591 -26.35 -7.26 -12.89
CA THR A 591 -25.87 -8.59 -12.52
C THR A 591 -25.02 -9.13 -13.66
N MET A 592 -23.74 -9.34 -13.37
CA MET A 592 -22.78 -9.94 -14.29
C MET A 592 -22.84 -11.46 -14.11
N VAL A 593 -23.03 -12.18 -15.22
CA VAL A 593 -23.12 -13.63 -15.23
C VAL A 593 -21.92 -14.17 -15.99
N ALA A 594 -21.16 -15.05 -15.36
CA ALA A 594 -20.09 -15.80 -16.00
C ALA A 594 -20.49 -17.27 -16.06
N LYS A 595 -20.58 -17.81 -17.27
CA LYS A 595 -20.90 -19.22 -17.52
C LYS A 595 -19.66 -19.94 -18.01
N ASP A 596 -19.32 -21.01 -17.31
CA ASP A 596 -18.30 -21.96 -17.73
C ASP A 596 -18.74 -22.66 -19.02
N THR A 597 -17.93 -22.55 -20.08
CA THR A 597 -18.26 -23.08 -21.41
C THR A 597 -18.16 -24.60 -21.49
N VAL A 598 -17.52 -25.25 -20.52
CA VAL A 598 -17.32 -26.69 -20.45
C VAL A 598 -18.34 -27.33 -19.53
N SER A 599 -18.44 -26.87 -18.27
CA SER A 599 -19.37 -27.46 -17.29
C SER A 599 -20.80 -26.97 -17.43
N GLY A 600 -21.01 -25.83 -18.08
CA GLY A 600 -22.31 -25.18 -18.23
C GLY A 600 -22.80 -24.47 -16.95
N LEU A 601 -22.07 -24.54 -15.85
CA LEU A 601 -22.41 -23.87 -14.60
C LEU A 601 -22.20 -22.36 -14.71
N SER A 602 -23.00 -21.59 -13.95
CA SER A 602 -22.96 -20.13 -13.99
C SER A 602 -22.78 -19.53 -12.60
N GLY A 603 -21.85 -18.59 -12.51
CA GLY A 603 -21.64 -17.69 -11.39
C GLY A 603 -22.25 -16.32 -11.64
N GLN A 604 -22.61 -15.61 -10.58
CA GLN A 604 -23.18 -14.26 -10.69
C GLN A 604 -22.61 -13.31 -9.63
N GLY A 605 -22.44 -12.04 -9.99
CA GLY A 605 -22.02 -10.97 -9.10
C GLY A 605 -22.68 -9.66 -9.50
N VAL A 606 -23.13 -8.88 -8.53
CA VAL A 606 -23.82 -7.60 -8.77
C VAL A 606 -22.82 -6.46 -8.82
N TYR A 607 -22.88 -5.67 -9.89
CA TYR A 607 -22.06 -4.47 -10.08
C TYR A 607 -22.94 -3.25 -9.81
N SER A 608 -22.52 -2.41 -8.88
CA SER A 608 -23.15 -1.12 -8.60
C SER A 608 -22.48 -0.05 -9.44
N ILE A 609 -23.20 0.47 -10.45
CA ILE A 609 -22.67 1.45 -11.40
C ILE A 609 -23.33 2.79 -11.13
N VAL A 610 -22.53 3.78 -10.73
CA VAL A 610 -22.99 5.14 -10.44
C VAL A 610 -22.51 6.07 -11.53
N ILE A 611 -23.43 6.64 -12.29
CA ILE A 611 -23.16 7.64 -13.31
C ILE A 611 -23.54 9.02 -12.78
N ALA A 612 -22.53 9.83 -12.52
CA ALA A 612 -22.74 11.21 -12.06
C ALA A 612 -23.41 12.05 -13.17
N PRO A 613 -24.38 12.92 -12.81
CA PRO A 613 -24.97 13.85 -13.75
C PRO A 613 -23.92 14.86 -14.25
N VAL A 614 -24.12 15.38 -15.45
CA VAL A 614 -23.28 16.47 -15.97
C VAL A 614 -23.52 17.72 -15.13
N ALA A 615 -22.46 18.35 -14.63
CA ALA A 615 -22.58 19.57 -13.85
C ALA A 615 -23.02 20.76 -14.74
N PRO A 616 -23.92 21.65 -14.25
CA PRO A 616 -24.25 22.88 -14.95
C PRO A 616 -23.04 23.85 -14.98
N PRO A 617 -23.02 24.83 -15.90
CA PRO A 617 -22.05 25.94 -15.87
C PRO A 617 -22.03 26.62 -14.49
N VAL A 618 -20.86 27.07 -14.03
CA VAL A 618 -20.72 27.86 -12.81
C VAL A 618 -20.42 29.30 -13.21
N VAL A 619 -21.26 30.22 -12.76
CA VAL A 619 -21.11 31.67 -13.01
C VAL A 619 -20.65 32.33 -11.72
N GLY A 620 -19.49 32.98 -11.74
CA GLY A 620 -18.98 33.73 -10.59
C GLY A 620 -19.89 34.90 -10.22
N ALA A 621 -19.82 35.31 -8.96
CA ALA A 621 -20.43 36.54 -8.47
C ALA A 621 -19.38 37.66 -8.38
N GLY A 622 -19.80 38.92 -8.48
CA GLY A 622 -18.87 40.05 -8.43
C GLY A 622 -19.51 41.36 -7.97
N ALA A 623 -18.70 42.23 -7.38
CA ALA A 623 -19.08 43.60 -7.08
C ALA A 623 -18.35 44.54 -8.03
N ILE A 624 -19.10 45.33 -8.80
CA ILE A 624 -18.58 46.28 -9.78
C ILE A 624 -18.93 47.69 -9.32
N THR A 625 -17.96 48.59 -9.34
CA THR A 625 -18.18 50.01 -9.03
C THR A 625 -17.95 50.85 -10.27
N GLY A 626 -18.75 51.90 -10.43
CA GLY A 626 -18.66 52.83 -11.55
C GLY A 626 -19.05 54.26 -11.16
N LYS A 627 -18.85 55.19 -12.09
CA LYS A 627 -19.25 56.59 -11.94
C LYS A 627 -20.37 56.90 -12.92
N VAL A 628 -21.32 57.74 -12.49
CA VAL A 628 -22.45 58.16 -13.34
C VAL A 628 -21.95 58.75 -14.66
N GLY A 629 -22.59 58.37 -15.77
CA GLY A 629 -22.31 58.87 -17.12
C GLY A 629 -20.98 58.44 -17.75
N THR A 630 -20.16 57.61 -17.08
CA THR A 630 -18.92 57.07 -17.63
C THR A 630 -19.12 55.63 -18.06
N ALA A 631 -18.84 55.29 -19.33
CA ALA A 631 -19.03 53.95 -19.85
C ALA A 631 -18.38 52.87 -18.95
N LEU A 632 -19.16 51.86 -18.59
CA LEU A 632 -18.75 50.74 -17.74
C LEU A 632 -18.74 49.46 -18.57
N ALA A 633 -17.68 48.66 -18.48
CA ALA A 633 -17.60 47.35 -19.09
C ALA A 633 -16.83 46.36 -18.20
N PHE A 634 -17.28 45.12 -18.12
CA PHE A 634 -16.62 44.05 -17.37
C PHE A 634 -16.95 42.66 -17.93
N ASN A 635 -16.03 41.71 -17.76
CA ASN A 635 -16.24 40.32 -18.15
C ASN A 635 -16.87 39.51 -17.03
N VAL A 636 -17.82 38.65 -17.38
CA VAL A 636 -18.40 37.66 -16.46
C VAL A 636 -17.47 36.45 -16.37
N SER A 637 -17.17 36.01 -15.15
CA SER A 637 -16.40 34.77 -14.92
C SER A 637 -17.33 33.56 -15.01
N VAL A 638 -17.07 32.64 -15.95
CA VAL A 638 -17.81 31.39 -16.09
C VAL A 638 -16.87 30.22 -16.28
N THR A 639 -17.11 29.13 -15.55
CA THR A 639 -16.45 27.84 -15.73
C THR A 639 -17.47 26.84 -16.26
N ALA A 640 -17.23 26.28 -17.44
CA ALA A 640 -18.11 25.31 -18.09
C ALA A 640 -17.31 24.32 -18.94
N ALA A 641 -17.83 23.11 -19.12
CA ALA A 641 -17.19 22.07 -19.92
C ALA A 641 -17.45 22.22 -21.44
N ASN A 642 -18.50 22.96 -21.82
CA ASN A 642 -18.85 23.26 -23.21
C ASN A 642 -19.06 24.79 -23.38
N PRO A 643 -19.09 25.30 -24.62
CA PRO A 643 -19.48 26.68 -24.89
C PRO A 643 -20.84 27.04 -24.28
N VAL A 644 -20.99 28.31 -23.88
CA VAL A 644 -22.19 28.81 -23.21
C VAL A 644 -22.78 30.01 -23.94
N SER A 645 -24.09 30.22 -23.79
CA SER A 645 -24.77 31.47 -24.14
C SER A 645 -25.16 32.24 -22.87
N TYR A 646 -25.19 33.56 -22.97
CA TYR A 646 -25.38 34.47 -21.84
C TYR A 646 -26.70 35.23 -21.92
N THR A 647 -27.36 35.43 -20.78
CA THR A 647 -28.48 36.36 -20.64
C THR A 647 -28.37 37.16 -19.34
N LEU A 648 -28.91 38.37 -19.35
CA LEU A 648 -29.03 39.22 -18.16
C LEU A 648 -30.49 39.30 -17.71
N ALA A 649 -30.71 39.24 -16.40
CA ALA A 649 -31.97 39.57 -15.76
C ALA A 649 -31.73 40.64 -14.68
N GLY A 650 -32.66 41.59 -14.56
CA GLY A 650 -32.51 42.73 -13.65
C GLY A 650 -31.52 43.80 -14.13
N ALA A 651 -31.10 43.76 -15.39
CA ALA A 651 -30.22 44.76 -15.97
C ALA A 651 -30.96 46.10 -16.15
N PRO A 652 -30.34 47.25 -15.79
CA PRO A 652 -30.91 48.57 -16.03
C PRO A 652 -30.95 48.91 -17.53
N ALA A 653 -31.74 49.92 -17.88
CA ALA A 653 -31.86 50.39 -19.26
C ALA A 653 -30.48 50.75 -19.85
N GLY A 654 -30.20 50.21 -21.04
CA GLY A 654 -28.94 50.43 -21.77
C GLY A 654 -27.78 49.52 -21.37
N MET A 655 -27.97 48.60 -20.42
CA MET A 655 -26.97 47.56 -20.10
C MET A 655 -27.22 46.30 -20.96
N SER A 656 -26.16 45.74 -21.54
CA SER A 656 -26.20 44.54 -22.39
C SER A 656 -25.03 43.59 -22.14
N ILE A 657 -25.14 42.34 -22.60
CA ILE A 657 -24.06 41.34 -22.56
C ILE A 657 -23.79 40.79 -23.96
N SER A 658 -22.52 40.62 -24.32
CA SER A 658 -22.11 40.03 -25.60
C SER A 658 -22.08 38.49 -25.54
N SER A 659 -21.94 37.85 -26.70
CA SER A 659 -21.72 36.40 -26.80
C SER A 659 -20.43 35.93 -26.14
N ALA A 660 -19.45 36.82 -25.96
CA ALA A 660 -18.18 36.54 -25.27
C ALA A 660 -18.27 36.79 -23.75
N GLY A 661 -19.45 37.13 -23.21
CA GLY A 661 -19.63 37.39 -21.78
C GLY A 661 -19.12 38.76 -21.32
N LEU A 662 -18.94 39.72 -22.23
CA LEU A 662 -18.64 41.11 -21.88
C LEU A 662 -19.94 41.87 -21.62
N VAL A 663 -20.12 42.35 -20.40
CA VAL A 663 -21.21 43.25 -20.01
C VAL A 663 -20.78 44.68 -20.29
N SER A 664 -21.64 45.45 -20.94
CA SER A 664 -21.38 46.85 -21.31
C SER A 664 -22.56 47.75 -20.94
N TRP A 665 -22.26 48.95 -20.44
CA TRP A 665 -23.24 49.98 -20.11
C TRP A 665 -22.68 51.38 -20.43
N ALA A 666 -23.15 51.99 -21.52
CA ALA A 666 -22.54 53.19 -22.08
C ALA A 666 -22.74 54.46 -21.22
N ALA A 667 -23.90 54.58 -20.57
CA ALA A 667 -24.25 55.74 -19.73
C ALA A 667 -24.86 55.27 -18.39
N PRO A 668 -24.03 54.85 -17.42
CA PRO A 668 -24.52 54.40 -16.12
C PRO A 668 -25.25 55.48 -15.35
N VAL A 669 -26.36 55.13 -14.70
CA VAL A 669 -27.16 56.01 -13.84
C VAL A 669 -26.81 55.72 -12.38
N ALA A 670 -26.78 56.76 -11.53
CA ALA A 670 -26.47 56.61 -10.11
C ALA A 670 -27.47 55.68 -9.42
N GLY A 671 -26.99 54.72 -8.64
CA GLY A 671 -27.81 53.70 -8.00
C GLY A 671 -27.04 52.41 -7.72
N THR A 672 -27.72 51.45 -7.08
CA THR A 672 -27.20 50.10 -6.87
C THR A 672 -28.11 49.11 -7.58
N TYR A 673 -27.53 48.30 -8.47
CA TYR A 673 -28.24 47.36 -9.32
C TYR A 673 -27.79 45.93 -8.99
N VAL A 674 -28.73 45.00 -8.90
CA VAL A 674 -28.44 43.57 -8.75
C VAL A 674 -28.79 42.89 -10.06
N VAL A 675 -27.77 42.50 -10.82
CA VAL A 675 -27.91 41.89 -12.13
C VAL A 675 -27.61 40.41 -12.01
N THR A 676 -28.55 39.57 -12.43
CA THR A 676 -28.34 38.11 -12.51
C THR A 676 -27.86 37.76 -13.90
N VAL A 677 -26.66 37.19 -14.00
CA VAL A 677 -26.15 36.61 -15.24
C VAL A 677 -26.49 35.14 -15.26
N THR A 678 -27.13 34.68 -16.34
CA THR A 678 -27.36 33.25 -16.59
C THR A 678 -26.47 32.80 -17.73
N ALA A 679 -25.69 31.72 -17.52
CA ALA A 679 -24.92 31.06 -18.55
C ALA A 679 -25.52 29.69 -18.84
N LYS A 680 -25.94 29.44 -20.08
CA LYS A 680 -26.55 28.19 -20.52
C LYS A 680 -25.59 27.41 -21.40
N ASP A 681 -25.27 26.19 -21.01
CA ASP A 681 -24.45 25.26 -21.79
C ASP A 681 -25.17 24.92 -23.11
N SER A 682 -24.51 25.17 -24.24
CA SER A 682 -25.12 25.01 -25.56
C SER A 682 -25.33 23.56 -25.97
N LYS A 683 -24.67 22.60 -25.30
CA LYS A 683 -24.75 21.17 -25.60
C LYS A 683 -25.71 20.42 -24.68
N THR A 684 -25.69 20.74 -23.39
CA THR A 684 -26.52 20.04 -22.38
C THR A 684 -27.82 20.79 -22.06
N GLY A 685 -27.91 22.08 -22.36
CA GLY A 685 -29.04 22.94 -22.01
C GLY A 685 -29.11 23.34 -20.53
N LEU A 686 -28.21 22.83 -19.69
CA LEU A 686 -28.10 23.18 -18.27
C LEU A 686 -27.66 24.64 -18.11
N SER A 687 -28.13 25.30 -17.05
CA SER A 687 -27.84 26.72 -16.81
C SER A 687 -27.31 26.98 -15.41
N GLY A 688 -26.26 27.80 -15.32
CA GLY A 688 -25.75 28.38 -14.08
C GLY A 688 -26.15 29.84 -13.93
N LYS A 689 -26.21 30.34 -12.69
CA LYS A 689 -26.51 31.75 -12.40
C LYS A 689 -25.48 32.35 -11.45
N GLY A 690 -25.12 33.60 -11.68
CA GLY A 690 -24.24 34.40 -10.83
C GLY A 690 -24.80 35.81 -10.64
N LEU A 691 -24.63 36.35 -9.44
CA LEU A 691 -25.13 37.69 -9.08
C LEU A 691 -24.01 38.72 -9.16
N TYR A 692 -24.26 39.81 -9.86
CA TYR A 692 -23.37 40.96 -9.94
C TYR A 692 -24.05 42.18 -9.32
N THR A 693 -23.43 42.72 -8.27
CA THR A 693 -23.87 43.99 -7.67
C THR A 693 -23.10 45.12 -8.32
N VAL A 694 -23.80 46.01 -9.03
CA VAL A 694 -23.22 47.16 -9.72
C VAL A 694 -23.62 48.43 -8.99
N ALA A 695 -22.65 49.11 -8.37
CA ALA A 695 -22.85 50.36 -7.65
C ALA A 695 -22.29 51.54 -8.45
N ILE A 696 -23.15 52.48 -8.82
CA ILE A 696 -22.79 53.69 -9.54
C ILE A 696 -22.90 54.88 -8.59
N ALA A 697 -21.75 55.49 -8.29
CA ALA A 697 -21.67 56.63 -7.38
C ALA A 697 -22.27 57.90 -7.99
N ALA A 698 -23.01 58.67 -7.18
CA ALA A 698 -23.47 60.01 -7.53
C ALA A 698 -22.32 61.03 -7.49
N PRO A 699 -22.41 62.16 -8.22
CA PRO A 699 -21.42 63.23 -8.13
C PRO A 699 -21.45 63.91 -6.77
N LEU A 700 -20.28 64.30 -6.24
CA LEU A 700 -20.17 65.04 -4.97
C LEU A 700 -20.25 66.57 -5.19
N PRO A 701 -20.89 67.34 -4.28
CA PRO A 701 -20.90 68.80 -4.35
C PRO A 701 -19.53 69.41 -4.00
N PRO A 702 -19.22 70.65 -4.44
CA PRO A 702 -18.07 71.41 -3.96
C PRO A 702 -18.05 71.55 -2.43
N VAL A 703 -16.85 71.64 -1.84
CA VAL A 703 -16.67 71.93 -0.41
C VAL A 703 -15.98 73.29 -0.27
N VAL A 704 -16.59 74.22 0.47
CA VAL A 704 -16.11 75.61 0.66
C VAL A 704 -15.73 75.82 2.12
N THR A 705 -14.65 76.57 2.38
CA THR A 705 -14.20 76.96 3.72
C THR A 705 -13.72 78.42 3.75
N VAL A 706 -14.00 79.16 4.83
CA VAL A 706 -13.63 80.59 4.97
C VAL A 706 -13.49 80.97 6.46
N ALA A 707 -12.60 81.92 6.77
CA ALA A 707 -12.36 82.42 8.14
C ALA A 707 -13.13 83.71 8.46
N SER A 708 -13.29 84.05 9.75
CA SER A 708 -13.85 85.33 10.22
C SER A 708 -12.87 86.49 10.06
N VAL A 709 -13.38 87.69 9.75
CA VAL A 709 -12.55 88.85 9.39
C VAL A 709 -12.99 90.13 10.12
N SER A 710 -12.05 90.98 10.52
CA SER A 710 -12.31 92.27 11.21
C SER A 710 -11.79 93.46 10.40
N GLY A 711 -12.45 94.61 10.44
CA GLY A 711 -12.05 95.81 9.70
C GLY A 711 -12.47 97.14 10.35
N LYS A 712 -12.04 98.26 9.75
CA LYS A 712 -12.39 99.62 10.19
C LYS A 712 -13.33 100.30 9.17
N PRO A 713 -14.26 101.16 9.62
CA PRO A 713 -15.13 101.90 8.71
C PRO A 713 -14.32 102.67 7.66
N GLY A 714 -14.70 102.55 6.39
CA GLY A 714 -14.10 103.28 5.28
C GLY A 714 -12.73 102.79 4.78
N VAL A 715 -12.12 101.78 5.40
CA VAL A 715 -10.83 101.19 4.96
C VAL A 715 -11.08 99.89 4.21
N ALA A 716 -10.59 99.78 2.97
CA ALA A 716 -10.81 98.61 2.12
C ALA A 716 -10.42 97.28 2.80
N LEU A 717 -11.27 96.25 2.64
CA LEU A 717 -11.12 94.93 3.22
C LEU A 717 -11.14 93.85 2.12
N SER A 718 -10.28 92.82 2.21
CA SER A 718 -10.26 91.68 1.29
C SER A 718 -9.87 90.38 1.99
N PHE A 719 -10.49 89.26 1.60
CA PHE A 719 -10.22 87.90 2.10
C PHE A 719 -10.64 86.83 1.07
N THR A 720 -10.16 85.59 1.20
CA THR A 720 -10.39 84.53 0.21
C THR A 720 -11.05 83.29 0.83
N ALA A 721 -11.99 82.68 0.12
CA ALA A 721 -12.55 81.37 0.46
C ALA A 721 -11.79 80.25 -0.25
N THR A 722 -11.55 79.13 0.42
CA THR A 722 -10.88 77.94 -0.17
C THR A 722 -11.93 76.92 -0.57
N THR A 723 -11.87 76.44 -1.81
CA THR A 723 -12.83 75.46 -2.36
C THR A 723 -12.13 74.24 -2.93
N VAL A 724 -12.63 73.05 -2.58
CA VAL A 724 -12.25 71.77 -3.19
C VAL A 724 -13.44 71.25 -3.99
N ALA A 725 -13.24 71.02 -5.29
CA ALA A 725 -14.28 70.53 -6.18
C ALA A 725 -13.70 69.65 -7.30
N PRO A 726 -14.47 68.66 -7.80
CA PRO A 726 -14.04 67.79 -8.89
C PRO A 726 -14.06 68.47 -10.28
N ASN A 727 -14.80 69.57 -10.44
CA ASN A 727 -14.82 70.39 -11.66
C ASN A 727 -14.64 71.88 -11.30
N PRO A 728 -14.39 72.77 -12.29
CA PRO A 728 -14.37 74.21 -12.05
C PRO A 728 -15.65 74.73 -11.38
N VAL A 729 -15.52 75.80 -10.60
CA VAL A 729 -16.65 76.38 -9.84
C VAL A 729 -16.87 77.86 -10.18
N THR A 730 -18.10 78.31 -10.01
CA THR A 730 -18.48 79.73 -10.03
C THR A 730 -18.84 80.19 -8.62
N TYR A 731 -18.43 81.40 -8.25
CA TYR A 731 -18.66 81.96 -6.92
C TYR A 731 -19.77 82.99 -6.91
N SER A 732 -20.58 82.99 -5.85
CA SER A 732 -21.52 84.06 -5.55
C SER A 732 -21.57 84.33 -4.04
N LEU A 733 -22.08 85.51 -3.67
CA LEU A 733 -22.29 85.89 -2.27
C LEU A 733 -23.78 85.98 -1.96
N SER A 734 -24.16 85.56 -0.76
CA SER A 734 -25.48 85.77 -0.18
C SER A 734 -25.34 86.43 1.19
N GLY A 735 -26.23 87.36 1.53
CA GLY A 735 -26.14 88.17 2.76
C GLY A 735 -25.02 89.21 2.77
N ALA A 736 -24.38 89.46 1.62
CA ALA A 736 -23.32 90.46 1.50
C ALA A 736 -23.87 91.90 1.61
N PRO A 737 -23.19 92.80 2.36
CA PRO A 737 -23.56 94.21 2.39
C PRO A 737 -23.31 94.89 1.04
N SER A 738 -23.96 96.04 0.84
CA SER A 738 -23.82 96.83 -0.38
C SER A 738 -22.35 97.19 -0.65
N GLY A 739 -21.89 96.96 -1.88
CA GLY A 739 -20.53 97.21 -2.33
C GLY A 739 -19.51 96.10 -2.03
N MET A 740 -19.92 94.96 -1.46
CA MET A 740 -19.08 93.77 -1.32
C MET A 740 -19.24 92.86 -2.55
N THR A 741 -18.12 92.40 -3.12
CA THR A 741 -18.08 91.56 -4.33
C THR A 741 -17.18 90.34 -4.14
N VAL A 742 -17.36 89.30 -4.96
CA VAL A 742 -16.48 88.11 -5.04
C VAL A 742 -15.97 87.94 -6.47
N SER A 743 -14.68 87.62 -6.60
CA SER A 743 -14.06 87.35 -7.91
C SER A 743 -14.21 85.90 -8.34
N ALA A 744 -13.88 85.60 -9.60
CA ALA A 744 -13.83 84.23 -10.12
C ALA A 744 -12.82 83.33 -9.38
N ALA A 745 -11.83 83.90 -8.69
CA ALA A 745 -10.87 83.17 -7.87
C ALA A 745 -11.33 82.95 -6.42
N GLY A 746 -12.55 83.34 -6.05
CA GLY A 746 -13.08 83.19 -4.69
C GLY A 746 -12.58 84.25 -3.70
N VAL A 747 -11.99 85.35 -4.20
CA VAL A 747 -11.56 86.49 -3.37
C VAL A 747 -12.72 87.45 -3.17
N VAL A 748 -13.13 87.66 -1.91
CA VAL A 748 -14.14 88.61 -1.48
C VAL A 748 -13.49 89.95 -1.17
N SER A 749 -14.06 91.04 -1.68
CA SER A 749 -13.51 92.40 -1.52
C SER A 749 -14.62 93.39 -1.17
N TRP A 750 -14.30 94.36 -0.30
CA TRP A 750 -15.21 95.41 0.14
C TRP A 750 -14.47 96.75 0.28
N ALA A 751 -14.68 97.65 -0.68
CA ALA A 751 -13.88 98.87 -0.81
C ALA A 751 -14.16 99.93 0.28
N LYS A 752 -15.41 100.01 0.77
CA LYS A 752 -15.83 100.97 1.80
C LYS A 752 -16.67 100.27 2.87
N PRO A 753 -16.04 99.56 3.82
CA PRO A 753 -16.76 98.89 4.88
C PRO A 753 -17.56 99.85 5.75
N VAL A 754 -18.79 99.48 6.06
CA VAL A 754 -19.70 100.24 6.93
C VAL A 754 -19.71 99.59 8.31
N LEU A 755 -19.83 100.40 9.37
CA LEU A 755 -19.93 99.94 10.74
C LEU A 755 -21.04 98.88 10.89
N GLY A 756 -20.73 97.73 11.46
CA GLY A 756 -21.68 96.64 11.62
C GLY A 756 -21.04 95.25 11.73
N SER A 757 -21.87 94.23 11.93
CA SER A 757 -21.47 92.83 11.89
C SER A 757 -22.29 92.10 10.83
N TYR A 758 -21.62 91.44 9.89
CA TYR A 758 -22.22 90.83 8.71
C TYR A 758 -21.90 89.33 8.67
N ASN A 759 -22.90 88.50 8.36
CA ASN A 759 -22.70 87.09 8.04
C ASN A 759 -22.87 86.92 6.53
N VAL A 760 -21.76 86.66 5.84
CA VAL A 760 -21.71 86.58 4.38
C VAL A 760 -21.49 85.14 3.97
N THR A 761 -22.44 84.56 3.27
CA THR A 761 -22.33 83.19 2.73
C THR A 761 -21.65 83.24 1.37
N ILE A 762 -20.50 82.57 1.24
CA ILE A 762 -19.85 82.31 -0.04
C ILE A 762 -20.36 80.98 -0.58
N ILE A 763 -20.88 81.00 -1.81
CA ILE A 763 -21.46 79.85 -2.51
C ILE A 763 -20.55 79.52 -3.69
N ALA A 764 -20.09 78.27 -3.78
CA ALA A 764 -19.37 77.75 -4.95
C ALA A 764 -20.25 76.74 -5.67
N ARG A 765 -20.54 76.98 -6.96
CA ARG A 765 -21.34 76.10 -7.83
C ARG A 765 -20.45 75.39 -8.84
N ASP A 766 -20.46 74.06 -8.83
CA ASP A 766 -19.78 73.23 -9.83
C ASP A 766 -20.38 73.46 -11.22
N THR A 767 -19.55 73.83 -12.19
CA THR A 767 -20.00 74.24 -13.52
C THR A 767 -20.53 73.09 -14.38
N LYS A 768 -20.24 71.84 -14.01
CA LYS A 768 -20.63 70.65 -14.79
C LYS A 768 -21.85 69.93 -14.20
N THR A 769 -21.91 69.81 -12.89
CA THR A 769 -22.97 69.08 -12.17
C THR A 769 -24.07 70.01 -11.64
N GLY A 770 -23.80 71.31 -11.53
CA GLY A 770 -24.71 72.30 -10.96
C GLY A 770 -24.84 72.24 -9.43
N LEU A 771 -24.18 71.28 -8.77
CA LEU A 771 -24.17 71.13 -7.32
C LEU A 771 -23.43 72.30 -6.64
N THR A 772 -23.86 72.67 -5.43
CA THR A 772 -23.30 73.82 -4.70
C THR A 772 -22.76 73.45 -3.33
N GLY A 773 -21.58 73.96 -2.99
CA GLY A 773 -21.04 74.04 -1.64
C GLY A 773 -21.11 75.46 -1.09
N GLN A 774 -21.19 75.63 0.23
CA GLN A 774 -21.31 76.96 0.86
C GLN A 774 -20.55 77.04 2.19
N ALA A 775 -20.05 78.24 2.53
CA ALA A 775 -19.50 78.56 3.85
C ALA A 775 -19.83 79.99 4.26
N VAL A 776 -19.93 80.27 5.56
CA VAL A 776 -20.30 81.60 6.09
C VAL A 776 -19.07 82.28 6.71
N ALA A 777 -18.78 83.49 6.25
CA ALA A 777 -17.77 84.38 6.83
C ALA A 777 -18.45 85.44 7.72
N THR A 778 -18.04 85.54 8.98
CA THR A 778 -18.44 86.63 9.87
C THR A 778 -17.48 87.81 9.71
N VAL A 779 -17.98 88.97 9.30
CA VAL A 779 -17.23 90.20 9.03
C VAL A 779 -17.66 91.31 10.00
N LYS A 780 -16.76 91.82 10.84
CA LYS A 780 -17.06 92.86 11.86
C LYS A 780 -16.31 94.17 11.62
N ILE A 781 -17.03 95.30 11.58
CA ILE A 781 -16.51 96.66 11.32
C ILE A 781 -16.88 97.62 12.46
N ALA A 782 -15.90 98.22 13.15
CA ALA A 782 -16.10 99.05 14.37
C ALA A 782 -15.29 100.37 14.41
N ALA A 783 -15.80 101.42 15.08
CA ALA A 783 -15.14 102.73 15.29
C ALA A 783 -14.15 102.73 16.48
N ALA A 784 -13.29 103.76 16.61
CA ALA A 784 -12.21 103.82 17.61
C ALA A 784 -12.69 103.86 19.07
N GLY A 785 -11.93 103.27 20.00
CA GLY A 785 -12.29 103.10 21.42
C GLY A 785 -12.09 104.34 22.33
N PRO A 786 -12.31 104.20 23.65
CA PRO A 786 -12.19 105.31 24.61
C PRO A 786 -10.75 105.84 24.70
N THR A 787 -10.58 107.06 25.21
CA THR A 787 -9.27 107.66 25.51
C THR A 787 -9.29 108.30 26.90
N ILE A 788 -8.13 108.29 27.56
CA ILE A 788 -7.92 108.84 28.90
C ILE A 788 -6.81 109.88 28.81
N SER A 789 -7.01 111.06 29.39
CA SER A 789 -6.03 112.14 29.47
C SER A 789 -6.00 112.73 30.88
N ALA A 790 -4.80 112.92 31.44
CA ALA A 790 -4.61 113.56 32.74
C ALA A 790 -3.21 114.15 32.83
N ALA A 791 -3.08 115.30 33.48
CA ALA A 791 -1.78 115.88 33.81
C ALA A 791 -1.20 115.23 35.09
N ALA A 792 0.13 115.27 35.23
CA ALA A 792 0.80 114.88 36.46
C ALA A 792 0.34 115.77 37.62
N MET A 793 -0.01 115.18 38.77
CA MET A 793 -0.46 115.93 39.94
C MET A 793 0.72 116.15 40.88
N THR A 794 0.91 117.38 41.37
CA THR A 794 1.96 117.70 42.36
C THR A 794 1.38 118.41 43.57
N GLY A 795 1.93 118.14 44.75
CA GLY A 795 1.44 118.69 46.02
C GLY A 795 2.54 118.82 47.07
N VAL A 796 2.20 119.37 48.24
CA VAL A 796 3.11 119.48 49.39
C VAL A 796 2.45 118.81 50.60
N ALA A 797 3.23 118.07 51.38
CA ALA A 797 2.71 117.23 52.43
C ALA A 797 1.86 117.99 53.47
N GLY A 798 0.69 117.46 53.78
CA GLY A 798 -0.26 118.05 54.72
C GLY A 798 -0.93 119.36 54.26
N LYS A 799 -0.86 119.73 52.96
CA LYS A 799 -1.73 120.74 52.33
C LYS A 799 -2.59 120.07 51.26
N THR A 800 -3.90 120.32 51.28
CA THR A 800 -4.85 119.72 50.33
C THR A 800 -4.40 119.92 48.88
N MET A 801 -4.41 118.84 48.09
CA MET A 801 -4.17 118.89 46.65
C MET A 801 -5.36 118.31 45.87
N SER A 802 -5.55 118.77 44.64
CA SER A 802 -6.52 118.19 43.71
C SER A 802 -5.97 118.12 42.29
N GLY A 803 -6.51 117.21 41.48
CA GLY A 803 -6.21 117.09 40.05
C GLY A 803 -7.33 116.37 39.30
N SER A 804 -7.35 116.51 37.98
CA SER A 804 -8.42 116.03 37.12
C SER A 804 -7.93 115.01 36.09
N ILE A 805 -8.74 113.97 35.89
CA ILE A 805 -8.56 112.92 34.89
C ILE A 805 -9.76 112.98 33.96
N VAL A 806 -9.52 113.30 32.69
CA VAL A 806 -10.55 113.48 31.67
C VAL A 806 -10.65 112.25 30.79
N LEU A 807 -11.86 111.79 30.58
CA LEU A 807 -12.19 110.66 29.72
C LEU A 807 -12.91 111.18 28.47
N THR A 808 -12.67 110.57 27.32
CA THR A 808 -13.54 110.74 26.15
C THR A 808 -13.82 109.38 25.53
N ALA A 809 -15.09 109.10 25.22
CA ALA A 809 -15.51 107.83 24.61
C ALA A 809 -16.58 108.11 23.54
N PRO A 810 -16.18 108.61 22.36
CA PRO A 810 -17.12 108.96 21.30
C PRO A 810 -17.91 107.73 20.85
N GLY A 811 -19.23 107.72 21.06
CA GLY A 811 -20.10 106.63 20.64
C GLY A 811 -20.26 105.47 21.64
N ALA A 812 -19.73 105.61 22.86
CA ALA A 812 -20.03 104.69 23.96
C ALA A 812 -21.23 105.19 24.77
N ASN A 813 -22.14 104.28 25.12
CA ASN A 813 -23.34 104.61 25.91
C ASN A 813 -23.15 104.30 27.41
N ALA A 814 -22.08 103.56 27.74
CA ALA A 814 -21.65 103.29 29.11
C ALA A 814 -20.13 103.10 29.13
N LEU A 815 -19.50 103.52 30.24
CA LEU A 815 -18.07 103.38 30.49
C LEU A 815 -17.85 102.79 31.89
N TRP A 816 -17.09 101.70 31.99
CA TRP A 816 -16.63 101.16 33.25
C TRP A 816 -15.21 101.63 33.52
N ILE A 817 -15.00 102.30 34.65
CA ILE A 817 -13.72 102.92 34.99
C ILE A 817 -13.17 102.27 36.27
N SER A 818 -11.89 101.92 36.24
CA SER A 818 -11.15 101.43 37.41
C SER A 818 -9.95 102.34 37.65
N ILE A 819 -9.75 102.78 38.89
CA ILE A 819 -8.58 103.52 39.34
C ILE A 819 -7.87 102.69 40.41
N ASN A 820 -6.62 102.33 40.15
CA ASN A 820 -5.78 101.59 41.09
C ASN A 820 -4.55 102.42 41.49
N GLY A 821 -4.00 102.16 42.67
CA GLY A 821 -2.79 102.84 43.17
C GLY A 821 -3.05 104.15 43.93
N ALA A 822 -4.29 104.43 44.32
CA ALA A 822 -4.63 105.60 45.11
C ALA A 822 -4.08 105.51 46.55
N PRO A 823 -3.33 106.52 47.04
CA PRO A 823 -2.82 106.52 48.39
C PRO A 823 -3.92 106.75 49.43
N LEU A 824 -3.67 106.30 50.67
CA LEU A 824 -4.64 106.35 51.75
C LEU A 824 -5.11 107.79 52.01
N GLY A 825 -6.43 107.99 52.00
CA GLY A 825 -7.06 109.30 52.21
C GLY A 825 -7.27 110.13 50.94
N MET A 826 -6.81 109.68 49.76
CA MET A 826 -7.17 110.30 48.48
C MET A 826 -8.59 109.90 48.09
N GLN A 827 -9.42 110.89 47.78
CA GLN A 827 -10.82 110.73 47.42
C GLN A 827 -11.03 111.06 45.95
N PHE A 828 -11.97 110.37 45.29
CA PHE A 828 -12.33 110.64 43.91
C PHE A 828 -13.81 110.97 43.82
N SER A 829 -14.14 112.05 43.12
CA SER A 829 -15.50 112.41 42.75
C SER A 829 -15.57 112.58 41.24
N MET A 830 -16.60 112.05 40.61
CA MET A 830 -16.79 112.17 39.16
C MET A 830 -17.91 113.15 38.85
N SER A 831 -17.67 114.06 37.90
CA SER A 831 -18.69 114.94 37.34
C SER A 831 -18.56 114.94 35.81
N GLY A 832 -19.60 114.48 35.13
CA GLY A 832 -19.55 114.18 33.69
C GLY A 832 -18.44 113.18 33.38
N MET A 833 -17.60 113.48 32.38
CA MET A 833 -16.46 112.63 31.97
C MET A 833 -15.14 113.02 32.66
N THR A 834 -15.19 113.81 33.73
CA THR A 834 -14.00 114.22 34.48
C THR A 834 -14.03 113.66 35.89
N ILE A 835 -12.99 112.93 36.26
CA ILE A 835 -12.76 112.45 37.62
C ILE A 835 -11.85 113.45 38.32
N THR A 836 -12.34 114.03 39.41
CA THR A 836 -11.56 114.91 40.29
C THR A 836 -11.01 114.08 41.44
N ALA A 837 -9.69 113.98 41.52
CA ALA A 837 -8.98 113.40 42.64
C ALA A 837 -8.65 114.51 43.64
N THR A 838 -9.03 114.36 44.90
CA THR A 838 -8.73 115.31 45.98
C THR A 838 -8.07 114.57 47.14
N TRP A 839 -6.95 115.06 47.64
CA TRP A 839 -6.25 114.48 48.78
C TRP A 839 -6.07 115.54 49.87
N PRO A 840 -6.90 115.53 50.94
CA PRO A 840 -6.91 116.58 51.96
C PRO A 840 -5.61 116.70 52.78
N GLN A 841 -4.97 115.57 53.05
CA GLN A 841 -3.75 115.48 53.87
C GLN A 841 -2.73 114.59 53.14
N PRO A 842 -2.13 115.07 52.04
CA PRO A 842 -1.25 114.24 51.24
C PRO A 842 0.05 113.95 52.01
N ALA A 843 0.51 112.70 51.98
CA ALA A 843 1.79 112.30 52.57
C ALA A 843 2.91 112.51 51.55
N ALA A 844 4.11 112.88 52.01
CA ALA A 844 5.27 113.06 51.13
C ALA A 844 5.64 111.72 50.45
N GLY A 845 5.87 111.75 49.15
CA GLY A 845 6.18 110.56 48.36
C GLY A 845 5.75 110.67 46.90
N SER A 846 6.10 109.65 46.11
CA SER A 846 5.67 109.50 44.72
C SER A 846 4.69 108.33 44.60
N TYR A 847 3.53 108.60 44.00
CA TYR A 847 2.43 107.66 43.79
C TYR A 847 2.04 107.65 42.30
N ALA A 848 1.36 106.60 41.85
CA ALA A 848 0.91 106.48 40.47
C ALA A 848 -0.51 105.91 40.41
N LEU A 849 -1.43 106.67 39.85
CA LEU A 849 -2.81 106.26 39.65
C LEU A 849 -2.96 105.60 38.28
N LYS A 850 -3.23 104.30 38.24
CA LYS A 850 -3.52 103.59 36.98
C LYS A 850 -5.01 103.59 36.73
N VAL A 851 -5.43 104.31 35.68
CA VAL A 851 -6.83 104.43 35.25
C VAL A 851 -7.06 103.57 34.02
N VAL A 852 -8.09 102.72 34.07
CA VAL A 852 -8.56 101.90 32.94
C VAL A 852 -10.01 102.26 32.65
N ALA A 853 -10.34 102.46 31.38
CA ALA A 853 -11.70 102.66 30.90
C ALA A 853 -12.06 101.57 29.88
N LEU A 854 -13.19 100.93 30.08
CA LEU A 854 -13.80 99.95 29.17
C LEU A 854 -15.14 100.48 28.71
N ASP A 855 -15.39 100.49 27.39
CA ASP A 855 -16.71 100.84 26.86
C ASP A 855 -17.63 99.62 26.69
N ASN A 856 -18.92 99.90 26.48
CA ASN A 856 -19.95 98.88 26.18
C ASN A 856 -19.73 98.13 24.86
N ASN A 857 -18.78 98.55 24.03
CA ASN A 857 -18.42 97.89 22.77
C ASN A 857 -17.21 96.95 22.92
N GLY A 858 -16.66 96.82 24.13
CA GLY A 858 -15.54 95.94 24.45
C GLY A 858 -14.16 96.55 24.18
N LEU A 859 -14.07 97.85 23.90
CA LEU A 859 -12.82 98.57 23.62
C LEU A 859 -12.28 99.19 24.92
N THR A 860 -10.96 99.13 25.12
CA THR A 860 -10.31 99.56 26.36
C THR A 860 -9.26 100.64 26.12
N ALA A 861 -9.10 101.53 27.10
CA ALA A 861 -7.98 102.45 27.21
C ALA A 861 -7.42 102.48 28.63
N GLN A 862 -6.14 102.78 28.74
CA GLN A 862 -5.43 102.80 30.02
C GLN A 862 -4.43 103.96 30.04
N LEU A 863 -4.37 104.69 31.17
CA LEU A 863 -3.38 105.73 31.43
C LEU A 863 -2.88 105.61 32.87
N THR A 864 -1.59 105.87 33.10
CA THR A 864 -1.03 105.98 34.46
C THR A 864 -0.68 107.43 34.74
N VAL A 865 -1.25 107.99 35.80
CA VAL A 865 -1.10 109.39 36.19
C VAL A 865 -0.14 109.49 37.38
N PRO A 866 1.03 110.13 37.23
CA PRO A 866 1.97 110.29 38.32
C PRO A 866 1.50 111.38 39.29
N VAL A 867 1.64 111.12 40.59
CA VAL A 867 1.32 112.03 41.70
C VAL A 867 2.55 112.18 42.57
N THR A 868 3.11 113.39 42.69
CA THR A 868 4.32 113.63 43.51
C THR A 868 4.05 114.66 44.59
N VAL A 869 4.30 114.30 45.84
CA VAL A 869 4.08 115.15 47.00
C VAL A 869 5.42 115.42 47.68
N ALA A 870 5.86 116.68 47.67
CA ALA A 870 7.10 117.07 48.36
C ALA A 870 6.89 117.13 49.88
N ALA A 871 7.92 116.79 50.67
CA ALA A 871 7.90 117.00 52.12
C ALA A 871 7.84 118.52 52.45
N ARG A 872 7.28 118.85 53.62
CA ARG A 872 7.06 120.25 54.05
C ARG A 872 8.34 121.07 54.13
#